data_AF-A0A925VA68-F1
#
_entry.id   AF-A0A925VA68-F1
#
_cell.length_a   1.000
_cell.length_b   1.000
_cell.length_c   1.000
_cell.angle_alpha   90.00
_cell.angle_beta   90.00
_cell.angle_gamma   90.00
#
_symmetry.space_group_name_H-M   'P 1'
#
loop_
_entity.id
_entity.type
_entity.pdbx_description
1 polymer ?
#
loop_
_entity_poly.entity_id
_entity_poly.type
_entity_poly.pdbx_seq_one_letter_code
_entity_poly.pdbx_strand_id
1 'polypeptide(L)'
;ADGSYSNRFECIPIETGFRPALRTPKPRVHGIQTGVVVGRAKEEIHTDKYGRIRVKFHRDRYSENDEHASCWMRVAQVWAGSGFGGIVIPRVGMEVVVSFVDGNPDCPIVTGCVYDGANMPPYPLPAEKTKSTFKTSTSPVKKDGFNELRFEDASGHEQVFIHAQRRMDMRIRGSLYETCGGNREEVIGWERGDESGGDHNTLVHHDVNHHVKEIRYTKVEKEQYETVMLDLVEDFQAKHMVMVGELSQLSAPKVVVEASELISHKAGTINITGSSTIGIKAGGTLAIESNNAIELKVGGSFIQISPAGIAIQGVMVLINSGGGVGPAGEAEAATSVDMLDPLDALGADTGKLHHGGGGGGGGRTRGSRTLDPHRAPPIKPPPPPPPGHPSVLPDGTLREFLTIEWVETEAWCSDPATLRGTTQNYTDGDTESADVRNAADGAVERAQTLTINGDAFSQPFDTVNLLPRRVGANFETERNLDAIAVGRTTPTTIRLRFIPTLTSTPCTIGRSHFDMSVTNYEALIGGTINYVPGWIQFIIQLGATVPVGTGGNCGVNFGPANASSFSGTDWRYAKRNATTGGLQYWNGTAWTAVPATWSDPANVLLYPIAIWVEGGTSRTQFGTTAWPEAIPAWGATENTLATTTLATWTTNINATWTNKFDLKRRECRSTDAQCCRYKTKCAVTFNQVAVKGKGIVLAANNARSNAGAWSLGDTRAGMPPHEFGHHLGNPDEYAGGVGIDASVNTDGATAGIDPNSIMGSGLSTVKRRHYNTICLHLKAMVSTQFARSYNYDAVPVA
;
A
#
# COMPACT_ATOMS: atom_id res chain seq x y z
N ALA A 1 -108.59 -23.95 48.37
CA ALA A 1 -107.72 -22.85 47.90
C ALA A 1 -106.38 -23.49 47.57
N ASP A 2 -106.24 -23.86 46.30
CA ASP A 2 -105.50 -25.06 45.93
C ASP A 2 -104.11 -24.63 45.48
N GLY A 3 -103.16 -24.63 46.43
CA GLY A 3 -101.78 -24.22 46.19
C GLY A 3 -101.05 -25.24 45.30
N SER A 4 -101.11 -25.07 43.99
CA SER A 4 -100.29 -25.86 43.06
C SER A 4 -98.93 -25.19 42.83
N TYR A 5 -97.85 -25.86 43.23
CA TYR A 5 -96.48 -25.51 42.84
C TYR A 5 -96.12 -26.28 41.57
N SER A 6 -95.60 -25.58 40.56
CA SER A 6 -95.02 -26.21 39.36
C SER A 6 -93.58 -25.71 39.16
N ASN A 7 -92.70 -26.60 38.72
CA ASN A 7 -91.32 -26.25 38.37
C ASN A 7 -90.91 -26.98 37.09
N ARG A 8 -89.99 -26.37 36.34
CA ARG A 8 -89.35 -26.94 35.16
C ARG A 8 -87.85 -26.86 35.36
N PHE A 9 -87.19 -28.01 35.30
CA PHE A 9 -85.73 -28.12 35.38
C PHE A 9 -85.15 -28.65 34.07
N GLU A 10 -83.92 -28.26 33.80
CA GLU A 10 -83.08 -28.79 32.73
C GLU A 10 -81.95 -29.56 33.40
N CYS A 11 -81.84 -30.86 33.09
CA CYS A 11 -80.89 -31.76 33.73
C CYS A 11 -79.83 -32.23 32.74
N ILE A 12 -78.64 -32.53 33.25
CA ILE A 12 -77.59 -33.25 32.54
C ILE A 12 -77.30 -34.58 33.25
N PRO A 13 -76.73 -35.60 32.57
CA PRO A 13 -76.33 -36.84 33.23
C PRO A 13 -75.32 -36.59 34.35
N ILE A 14 -75.39 -37.32 35.47
CA ILE A 14 -74.51 -37.09 36.64
C ILE A 14 -73.02 -37.30 36.33
N GLU A 15 -72.72 -38.19 35.39
CA GLU A 15 -71.36 -38.43 34.88
C GLU A 15 -70.82 -37.26 34.03
N THR A 16 -71.71 -36.36 33.59
CA THR A 16 -71.33 -35.17 32.83
C THR A 16 -71.03 -34.04 33.81
N GLY A 17 -69.74 -33.70 33.95
CA GLY A 17 -69.34 -32.53 34.72
C GLY A 17 -69.91 -31.24 34.10
N PHE A 18 -70.78 -30.53 34.83
CA PHE A 18 -71.31 -29.24 34.38
C PHE A 18 -70.18 -28.23 34.12
N ARG A 19 -70.32 -27.44 33.05
CA ARG A 19 -69.47 -26.28 32.75
C ARG A 19 -70.38 -25.10 32.46
N PRO A 20 -70.26 -23.97 33.18
CA PRO A 20 -71.09 -22.79 32.91
C PRO A 20 -70.79 -22.24 31.51
N ALA A 21 -71.83 -21.78 30.81
CA ALA A 21 -71.64 -21.10 29.52
C ALA A 21 -70.85 -19.79 29.71
N LEU A 22 -69.88 -19.52 28.82
CA LEU A 22 -69.09 -18.29 28.79
C LEU A 22 -69.92 -17.09 28.31
N ARG A 23 -70.84 -16.62 29.16
CA ARG A 23 -71.73 -15.49 28.85
C ARG A 23 -71.08 -14.13 29.13
N THR A 24 -70.19 -14.07 30.13
CA THR A 24 -69.51 -12.84 30.51
C THR A 24 -68.37 -12.55 29.54
N PRO A 25 -68.38 -11.44 28.78
CA PRO A 25 -67.29 -11.09 27.89
C PRO A 25 -65.99 -10.85 28.67
N LYS A 26 -64.87 -11.35 28.15
CA LYS A 26 -63.56 -11.07 28.76
C LYS A 26 -63.22 -9.57 28.57
N PRO A 27 -62.77 -8.85 29.62
CA PRO A 27 -62.29 -7.47 29.48
C PRO A 27 -61.14 -7.39 28.47
N ARG A 28 -61.14 -6.35 27.62
CA ARG A 28 -60.08 -6.11 26.62
C ARG A 28 -59.57 -4.68 26.69
N VAL A 29 -58.27 -4.51 26.52
CA VAL A 29 -57.65 -3.20 26.27
C VAL A 29 -57.60 -2.99 24.77
N HIS A 30 -58.27 -1.94 24.28
CA HIS A 30 -58.40 -1.67 22.85
C HIS A 30 -57.19 -0.95 22.22
N GLY A 31 -56.25 -0.47 23.04
CA GLY A 31 -55.07 0.26 22.58
C GLY A 31 -53.89 0.08 23.52
N ILE A 32 -52.89 0.95 23.36
CA ILE A 32 -51.74 1.03 24.25
C ILE A 32 -52.05 1.87 25.49
N GLN A 33 -51.30 1.65 26.56
CA GLN A 33 -51.28 2.52 27.74
C GLN A 33 -49.85 2.90 28.05
N THR A 34 -49.65 3.97 28.83
CA THR A 34 -48.35 4.26 29.44
C THR A 34 -48.35 3.93 30.92
N GLY A 35 -47.16 3.79 31.49
CA GLY A 35 -46.95 3.62 32.92
C GLY A 35 -45.50 3.92 33.30
N VAL A 36 -45.26 4.04 34.61
CA VAL A 36 -43.95 4.41 35.14
C VAL A 36 -43.23 3.17 35.64
N VAL A 37 -41.95 3.01 35.28
CA VAL A 37 -41.12 1.90 35.75
C VAL A 37 -40.88 2.04 37.24
N VAL A 38 -41.08 0.95 37.99
CA VAL A 38 -40.94 0.90 39.44
C VAL A 38 -39.99 -0.22 39.86
N GLY A 39 -39.44 -0.10 41.07
CA GLY A 39 -38.48 -1.05 41.62
C GLY A 39 -38.28 -0.84 43.11
N ARG A 40 -37.32 -1.56 43.68
CA ARG A 40 -37.01 -1.48 45.11
C ARG A 40 -36.52 -0.09 45.47
N ALA A 41 -36.77 0.32 46.72
CA ALA A 41 -36.28 1.59 47.23
C ALA A 41 -34.75 1.75 47.03
N LYS A 42 -34.35 2.89 46.47
CA LYS A 42 -32.94 3.26 46.15
C LYS A 42 -32.30 2.48 45.00
N GLU A 43 -33.02 1.56 44.35
CA GLU A 43 -32.55 0.87 43.15
C GLU A 43 -32.93 1.67 41.90
N GLU A 44 -31.93 1.95 41.06
CA GLU A 44 -32.16 2.72 39.82
C GLU A 44 -32.55 1.83 38.64
N ILE A 45 -32.09 0.58 38.63
CA ILE A 45 -32.34 -0.40 37.58
C ILE A 45 -32.89 -1.65 38.24
N HIS A 46 -34.20 -1.90 38.12
CA HIS A 46 -34.86 -3.06 38.70
C HIS A 46 -35.27 -4.05 37.61
N THR A 47 -34.51 -5.13 37.45
CA THR A 47 -34.70 -6.11 36.38
C THR A 47 -34.41 -7.55 36.82
N ASP A 48 -34.88 -8.52 36.05
CA ASP A 48 -34.63 -9.94 36.29
C ASP A 48 -33.73 -10.57 35.21
N LYS A 49 -33.50 -11.89 35.31
CA LYS A 49 -32.64 -12.64 34.37
C LYS A 49 -33.10 -12.61 32.90
N TYR A 50 -34.30 -12.12 32.61
CA TYR A 50 -34.85 -12.01 31.25
C TYR A 50 -34.88 -10.56 30.75
N GLY A 51 -34.33 -9.59 31.50
CA GLY A 51 -34.40 -8.17 31.16
C GLY A 51 -35.81 -7.60 31.29
N ARG A 52 -36.68 -8.21 32.11
CA ARG A 52 -38.04 -7.73 32.37
C ARG A 52 -38.01 -6.60 33.38
N ILE A 53 -39.05 -5.77 33.38
CA ILE A 53 -39.23 -4.68 34.35
C ILE A 53 -40.61 -4.77 34.99
N ARG A 54 -40.84 -3.94 36.01
CA ARG A 54 -42.17 -3.72 36.60
C ARG A 54 -42.61 -2.30 36.36
N VAL A 55 -43.90 -2.13 36.13
CA VAL A 55 -44.52 -0.86 35.74
C VAL A 55 -45.74 -0.61 36.61
N LYS A 56 -45.91 0.62 37.09
CA LYS A 56 -47.16 1.08 37.68
C LYS A 56 -47.99 1.82 36.63
N PHE A 57 -49.20 1.34 36.39
CA PHE A 57 -50.14 1.99 35.47
C PHE A 57 -50.79 3.21 36.12
N HIS A 58 -51.04 4.26 35.34
CA HIS A 58 -51.67 5.48 35.85
C HIS A 58 -53.09 5.29 36.42
N ARG A 59 -53.79 4.22 35.99
CA ARG A 59 -55.13 3.88 36.48
C ARG A 59 -55.11 3.00 37.75
N ASP A 60 -53.94 2.49 38.13
CA ASP A 60 -53.80 1.70 39.35
C ASP A 60 -53.77 2.63 40.57
N ARG A 61 -54.81 2.50 41.40
CA ARG A 61 -55.00 3.28 42.64
C ARG A 61 -54.70 2.48 43.89
N TYR A 62 -54.43 1.18 43.76
CA TYR A 62 -54.36 0.25 44.88
C TYR A 62 -52.94 -0.20 45.17
N SER A 63 -52.08 -0.24 44.15
CA SER A 63 -50.68 -0.59 44.34
C SER A 63 -49.86 0.59 44.88
N GLU A 64 -48.82 0.29 45.64
CA GLU A 64 -47.77 1.26 45.97
C GLU A 64 -46.84 1.51 44.77
N ASN A 65 -46.01 2.56 44.84
CA ASN A 65 -45.00 2.89 43.82
C ASN A 65 -43.70 2.06 44.04
N ASP A 66 -43.82 0.73 44.14
CA ASP A 66 -42.72 -0.15 44.53
C ASP A 66 -42.60 -1.38 43.62
N GLU A 67 -41.68 -2.30 43.94
CA GLU A 67 -41.45 -3.52 43.19
C GLU A 67 -42.65 -4.49 43.18
N HIS A 68 -43.74 -4.24 43.92
CA HIS A 68 -44.91 -5.10 43.97
C HIS A 68 -46.06 -4.62 43.09
N ALA A 69 -45.92 -3.46 42.43
CA ALA A 69 -46.99 -2.84 41.66
C ALA A 69 -47.55 -3.68 40.50
N SER A 70 -46.74 -4.55 39.90
CA SER A 70 -47.18 -5.39 38.79
C SER A 70 -46.38 -6.68 38.63
N CYS A 71 -46.79 -7.52 37.68
CA CYS A 71 -46.00 -8.68 37.23
C CYS A 71 -44.75 -8.24 36.45
N TRP A 72 -43.82 -9.17 36.23
CA TRP A 72 -42.69 -8.94 35.34
C TRP A 72 -43.12 -8.82 33.88
N MET A 73 -42.88 -7.66 33.28
CA MET A 73 -43.22 -7.37 31.88
C MET A 73 -41.97 -7.44 31.00
N ARG A 74 -42.08 -8.14 29.86
CA ARG A 74 -41.02 -8.13 28.85
C ARG A 74 -40.91 -6.76 28.18
N VAL A 75 -39.69 -6.37 27.86
CA VAL A 75 -39.38 -5.13 27.15
C VAL A 75 -38.96 -5.49 25.73
N ALA A 76 -39.69 -4.96 24.74
CA ALA A 76 -39.31 -5.06 23.34
C ALA A 76 -37.95 -4.37 23.14
N GLN A 77 -37.02 -5.09 22.52
CA GLN A 77 -35.71 -4.59 22.15
C GLN A 77 -35.65 -4.34 20.65
N VAL A 78 -34.72 -3.49 20.20
CA VAL A 78 -34.52 -3.19 18.77
C VAL A 78 -34.16 -4.47 17.99
N TRP A 79 -33.36 -5.36 18.59
CA TRP A 79 -32.97 -6.65 18.00
C TRP A 79 -32.67 -7.67 19.11
N ALA A 80 -33.25 -8.87 19.05
CA ALA A 80 -33.06 -9.91 20.07
C ALA A 80 -32.90 -11.30 19.44
N GLY A 81 -31.75 -11.94 19.69
CA GLY A 81 -31.43 -13.30 19.25
C GLY A 81 -30.86 -14.16 20.39
N SER A 82 -30.54 -15.42 20.09
CA SER A 82 -29.96 -16.34 21.08
C SER A 82 -28.51 -15.97 21.38
N GLY A 83 -28.28 -15.17 22.42
CA GLY A 83 -26.93 -14.75 22.86
C GLY A 83 -26.37 -13.52 22.12
N PHE A 84 -27.19 -12.80 21.35
CA PHE A 84 -26.81 -11.56 20.65
C PHE A 84 -28.02 -10.62 20.49
N GLY A 85 -27.77 -9.34 20.26
CA GLY A 85 -28.81 -8.33 20.06
C GLY A 85 -28.51 -7.02 20.77
N GLY A 86 -29.46 -6.09 20.75
CA GLY A 86 -29.44 -4.88 21.55
C GLY A 86 -30.18 -5.09 22.87
N ILE A 87 -29.67 -4.53 23.97
CA ILE A 87 -30.36 -4.52 25.26
C ILE A 87 -30.29 -3.13 25.90
N VAL A 88 -31.43 -2.49 26.07
CA VAL A 88 -31.60 -1.26 26.85
C VAL A 88 -32.71 -1.50 27.86
N ILE A 89 -32.34 -1.45 29.15
CA ILE A 89 -33.26 -1.71 30.25
C ILE A 89 -33.81 -0.36 30.74
N PRO A 90 -35.12 -0.11 30.65
CA PRO A 90 -35.73 1.08 31.22
C PRO A 90 -35.45 1.18 32.72
N ARG A 91 -35.04 2.36 33.18
CA ARG A 91 -34.71 2.62 34.59
C ARG A 91 -35.95 3.01 35.39
N VAL A 92 -35.90 2.82 36.70
CA VAL A 92 -36.95 3.24 37.62
C VAL A 92 -37.21 4.74 37.46
N GLY A 93 -38.48 5.12 37.30
CA GLY A 93 -38.91 6.50 37.04
C GLY A 93 -39.10 6.86 35.56
N MET A 94 -38.65 6.04 34.60
CA MET A 94 -38.92 6.26 33.18
C MET A 94 -40.38 5.93 32.83
N GLU A 95 -40.98 6.68 31.91
CA GLU A 95 -42.28 6.35 31.33
C GLU A 95 -42.15 5.38 30.14
N VAL A 96 -42.94 4.31 30.16
CA VAL A 96 -42.93 3.25 29.16
C VAL A 96 -44.30 3.06 28.52
N VAL A 97 -44.31 2.70 27.24
CA VAL A 97 -45.50 2.30 26.49
C VAL A 97 -45.72 0.80 26.67
N VAL A 98 -46.91 0.44 27.15
CA VAL A 98 -47.34 -0.94 27.39
C VAL A 98 -48.44 -1.31 26.41
N SER A 99 -48.19 -2.39 25.68
CA SER A 99 -49.17 -3.08 24.82
C SER A 99 -49.68 -4.34 25.51
N PHE A 100 -50.82 -4.86 25.06
CA PHE A 100 -51.47 -6.03 25.64
C PHE A 100 -51.69 -7.08 24.55
N VAL A 101 -51.08 -8.26 24.69
CA VAL A 101 -51.17 -9.33 23.68
C VAL A 101 -52.63 -9.77 23.53
N ASP A 102 -53.15 -9.76 22.30
CA ASP A 102 -54.57 -9.99 21.96
C ASP A 102 -55.56 -9.05 22.69
N GLY A 103 -55.08 -7.91 23.20
CA GLY A 103 -55.83 -6.99 24.03
C GLY A 103 -56.12 -7.53 25.43
N ASN A 104 -55.46 -8.61 25.87
CA ASN A 104 -55.67 -9.21 27.19
C ASN A 104 -54.94 -8.40 28.29
N PRO A 105 -55.65 -7.78 29.26
CA PRO A 105 -55.05 -7.02 30.35
C PRO A 105 -53.99 -7.80 31.16
N ASP A 106 -54.15 -9.13 31.23
CA ASP A 106 -53.25 -10.02 31.97
C ASP A 106 -51.96 -10.38 31.21
N CYS A 107 -51.81 -9.91 29.96
CA CYS A 107 -50.64 -10.20 29.12
C CYS A 107 -49.94 -8.90 28.64
N PRO A 108 -49.45 -8.05 29.56
CA PRO A 108 -48.76 -6.82 29.21
C PRO A 108 -47.36 -7.09 28.66
N ILE A 109 -46.95 -6.25 27.71
CA ILE A 109 -45.60 -6.21 27.14
C ILE A 109 -45.21 -4.74 26.89
N VAL A 110 -44.03 -4.34 27.34
CA VAL A 110 -43.50 -3.01 27.10
C VAL A 110 -42.98 -2.94 25.66
N THR A 111 -43.43 -1.96 24.89
CA THR A 111 -43.12 -1.81 23.46
C THR A 111 -42.33 -0.55 23.13
N GLY A 112 -42.07 0.32 24.10
CA GLY A 112 -41.26 1.52 23.92
C GLY A 112 -41.13 2.35 25.19
N CYS A 113 -40.34 3.42 25.12
CA CYS A 113 -40.22 4.44 26.15
C CYS A 113 -40.56 5.80 25.55
N VAL A 114 -41.08 6.72 26.36
CA VAL A 114 -41.39 8.09 25.95
C VAL A 114 -40.74 9.08 26.91
N TYR A 115 -40.35 10.24 26.39
CA TYR A 115 -39.93 11.38 27.21
C TYR A 115 -41.16 12.14 27.70
N ASP A 116 -41.03 12.75 28.88
CA ASP A 116 -42.10 13.47 29.58
C ASP A 116 -41.51 14.73 30.29
N GLY A 117 -42.32 15.45 31.06
CA GLY A 117 -41.86 16.67 31.74
C GLY A 117 -40.83 16.46 32.86
N ALA A 118 -40.72 15.24 33.40
CA ALA A 118 -39.70 14.85 34.36
C ALA A 118 -38.48 14.21 33.67
N ASN A 119 -38.71 13.43 32.62
CA ASN A 119 -37.71 12.78 31.79
C ASN A 119 -37.61 13.50 30.43
N MET A 120 -36.88 14.62 30.38
CA MET A 120 -36.73 15.39 29.15
C MET A 120 -35.76 14.72 28.16
N PRO A 121 -35.89 14.99 26.85
CA PRO A 121 -34.90 14.56 25.86
C PRO A 121 -33.47 15.02 26.21
N PRO A 122 -32.41 14.30 25.78
CA PRO A 122 -31.03 14.58 26.19
C PRO A 122 -30.47 15.93 25.72
N TYR A 123 -31.10 16.53 24.70
CA TYR A 123 -30.75 17.83 24.14
C TYR A 123 -31.97 18.75 24.11
N PRO A 124 -31.80 20.07 24.32
CA PRO A 124 -32.90 21.03 24.25
C PRO A 124 -33.60 21.03 22.88
N LEU A 125 -34.87 20.64 22.82
CA LEU A 125 -35.69 20.68 21.61
C LEU A 125 -36.70 21.85 21.66
N PRO A 126 -37.01 22.48 20.51
CA PRO A 126 -36.60 22.12 19.14
C PRO A 126 -35.26 22.74 18.68
N ALA A 127 -34.50 23.38 19.57
CA ALA A 127 -33.24 24.04 19.21
C ALA A 127 -32.22 23.06 18.59
N GLU A 128 -32.10 21.88 19.17
CA GLU A 128 -31.12 20.84 18.79
C GLU A 128 -31.74 19.71 17.95
N LYS A 129 -32.73 20.06 17.12
CA LYS A 129 -33.54 19.09 16.34
C LYS A 129 -32.77 18.28 15.29
N THR A 130 -31.55 18.68 14.95
CA THR A 130 -30.67 18.00 13.99
C THR A 130 -29.74 16.98 14.66
N LYS A 131 -29.77 16.86 15.99
CA LYS A 131 -29.00 15.86 16.74
C LYS A 131 -29.76 14.56 16.90
N SER A 132 -29.13 13.47 16.51
CA SER A 132 -29.53 12.10 16.83
C SER A 132 -28.52 11.48 17.78
N THR A 133 -28.95 10.86 18.88
CA THR A 133 -28.01 10.36 19.90
C THR A 133 -28.44 9.03 20.52
N PHE A 134 -27.45 8.21 20.87
CA PHE A 134 -27.54 7.13 21.84
C PHE A 134 -26.70 7.50 23.06
N LYS A 135 -27.33 8.12 24.06
CA LYS A 135 -26.69 8.61 25.28
C LYS A 135 -27.10 7.77 26.49
N THR A 136 -26.11 7.26 27.21
CA THR A 136 -26.28 6.49 28.44
C THR A 136 -25.92 7.33 29.66
N SER A 137 -26.38 6.97 30.85
CA SER A 137 -26.00 7.65 32.08
C SER A 137 -25.24 6.70 33.01
N THR A 138 -24.19 7.20 33.66
CA THR A 138 -23.46 6.45 34.68
C THR A 138 -24.42 6.03 35.79
N SER A 139 -24.38 4.76 36.19
CA SER A 139 -25.17 4.24 37.30
C SER A 139 -24.27 4.05 38.53
N PRO A 140 -24.65 4.55 39.71
CA PRO A 140 -25.87 5.33 39.96
C PRO A 140 -25.77 6.76 39.40
N VAL A 141 -26.90 7.34 38.95
CA VAL A 141 -27.05 8.70 38.35
C VAL A 141 -26.52 9.83 39.23
N LYS A 142 -26.26 9.57 40.52
CA LYS A 142 -25.62 10.52 41.44
C LYS A 142 -24.18 10.87 41.06
N LYS A 143 -23.55 10.12 40.15
CA LYS A 143 -22.21 10.43 39.62
C LYS A 143 -22.36 11.05 38.23
N ASP A 144 -21.87 12.27 38.07
CA ASP A 144 -21.78 12.90 36.76
C ASP A 144 -20.98 12.00 35.81
N GLY A 145 -21.59 11.70 34.66
CA GLY A 145 -20.89 11.01 33.57
C GLY A 145 -21.80 10.23 32.64
N PHE A 146 -21.39 10.11 31.38
CA PHE A 146 -22.17 9.46 30.33
C PHE A 146 -21.26 8.80 29.28
N ASN A 147 -21.79 7.81 28.57
CA ASN A 147 -21.21 7.41 27.28
C ASN A 147 -22.19 7.79 26.18
N GLU A 148 -21.68 8.21 25.04
CA GLU A 148 -22.52 8.74 23.96
C GLU A 148 -21.97 8.41 22.57
N LEU A 149 -22.88 8.03 21.67
CA LEU A 149 -22.69 8.09 20.23
C LEU A 149 -23.72 9.08 19.67
N ARG A 150 -23.25 10.18 19.08
CA ARG A 150 -24.10 11.26 18.56
C ARG A 150 -23.76 11.59 17.11
N PHE A 151 -24.80 11.84 16.33
CA PHE A 151 -24.76 12.35 14.97
C PHE A 151 -25.40 13.75 14.96
N GLU A 152 -24.69 14.75 14.44
CA GLU A 152 -25.20 16.08 14.13
C GLU A 152 -25.34 16.20 12.62
N ASP A 153 -26.55 16.52 12.16
CA ASP A 153 -26.90 16.66 10.73
C ASP A 153 -27.16 18.12 10.32
N ALA A 154 -26.81 19.10 11.16
CA ALA A 154 -26.83 20.51 10.79
C ALA A 154 -25.84 20.78 9.66
N SER A 155 -26.36 21.29 8.53
CA SER A 155 -25.55 21.52 7.33
C SER A 155 -24.37 22.47 7.59
N GLY A 156 -23.17 22.03 7.25
CA GLY A 156 -21.92 22.75 7.50
C GLY A 156 -21.33 22.56 8.90
N HIS A 157 -22.02 21.81 9.76
CA HIS A 157 -21.63 21.50 11.14
C HIS A 157 -21.77 19.99 11.44
N GLU A 158 -21.81 19.15 10.40
CA GLU A 158 -22.01 17.71 10.53
C GLU A 158 -20.92 17.08 11.40
N GLN A 159 -21.32 16.25 12.36
CA GLN A 159 -20.38 15.64 13.32
C GLN A 159 -20.82 14.25 13.75
N VAL A 160 -19.85 13.33 13.84
CA VAL A 160 -19.97 12.12 14.65
C VAL A 160 -19.17 12.31 15.93
N PHE A 161 -19.83 12.17 17.08
CA PHE A 161 -19.22 12.29 18.40
C PHE A 161 -19.31 10.95 19.14
N ILE A 162 -18.15 10.44 19.55
CA ILE A 162 -18.02 9.24 20.36
C ILE A 162 -17.37 9.66 21.68
N HIS A 163 -18.08 9.44 22.78
CA HIS A 163 -17.59 9.74 24.12
C HIS A 163 -17.64 8.51 25.01
N ALA A 164 -16.49 8.19 25.60
CA ALA A 164 -16.36 7.21 26.65
C ALA A 164 -16.05 7.93 27.97
N GLN A 165 -16.85 7.68 29.01
CA GLN A 165 -16.67 8.32 30.32
C GLN A 165 -15.33 7.99 30.99
N ARG A 166 -14.71 6.85 30.62
CA ARG A 166 -13.50 6.34 31.28
C ARG A 166 -12.55 5.64 30.32
N ARG A 167 -12.82 4.37 29.98
CA ARG A 167 -11.97 3.54 29.11
C ARG A 167 -12.72 3.27 27.82
N MET A 168 -12.05 3.48 26.69
CA MET A 168 -12.52 3.06 25.37
C MET A 168 -11.62 1.92 24.89
N ASP A 169 -12.23 0.75 24.62
CA ASP A 169 -11.52 -0.40 24.06
C ASP A 169 -12.00 -0.62 22.63
N MET A 170 -11.08 -0.54 21.67
CA MET A 170 -11.34 -0.88 20.26
C MET A 170 -10.64 -2.18 19.90
N ARG A 171 -11.40 -3.20 19.51
CA ARG A 171 -10.85 -4.50 19.09
C ARG A 171 -11.28 -4.84 17.67
N ILE A 172 -10.31 -4.83 16.76
CA ILE A 172 -10.49 -5.20 15.36
C ILE A 172 -9.79 -6.53 15.14
N ARG A 173 -10.53 -7.58 14.73
CA ARG A 173 -9.96 -8.92 14.47
C ARG A 173 -9.37 -9.08 13.06
N GLY A 174 -9.71 -8.17 12.15
CA GLY A 174 -9.19 -8.11 10.80
C GLY A 174 -8.37 -6.83 10.62
N SER A 175 -8.76 -6.00 9.67
CA SER A 175 -8.07 -4.75 9.34
C SER A 175 -8.87 -3.53 9.81
N LEU A 176 -8.16 -2.52 10.32
CA LEU A 176 -8.69 -1.16 10.51
C LEU A 176 -8.22 -0.29 9.34
N TYR A 177 -9.13 0.45 8.74
CA TYR A 177 -8.83 1.46 7.72
C TYR A 177 -9.45 2.78 8.15
N GLU A 178 -8.63 3.83 8.18
CA GLU A 178 -9.02 5.18 8.56
C GLU A 178 -8.62 6.15 7.44
N THR A 179 -9.49 7.11 7.14
CA THR A 179 -9.19 8.20 6.19
C THR A 179 -9.75 9.49 6.75
N CYS A 180 -8.90 10.51 6.86
CA CYS A 180 -9.31 11.85 7.23
C CYS A 180 -9.16 12.76 6.00
N GLY A 181 -10.26 13.37 5.55
CA GLY A 181 -10.23 14.34 4.43
C GLY A 181 -9.73 15.73 4.83
N GLY A 182 -9.66 16.01 6.13
CA GLY A 182 -9.15 17.25 6.70
C GLY A 182 -8.01 16.98 7.68
N ASN A 183 -8.04 17.64 8.84
CA ASN A 183 -7.00 17.50 9.87
C ASN A 183 -7.31 16.33 10.81
N ARG A 184 -6.28 15.57 11.20
CA ARG A 184 -6.33 14.61 12.30
C ARG A 184 -5.48 15.15 13.45
N GLU A 185 -6.12 15.42 14.59
CA GLU A 185 -5.45 15.85 15.82
C GLU A 185 -5.53 14.72 16.84
N GLU A 186 -4.38 14.32 17.39
CA GLU A 186 -4.25 13.27 18.39
C GLU A 186 -3.53 13.83 19.61
N VAL A 187 -4.23 13.89 20.74
CA VAL A 187 -3.70 14.34 22.02
C VAL A 187 -3.78 13.17 22.98
N ILE A 188 -2.62 12.74 23.47
CA ILE A 188 -2.49 11.59 24.37
C ILE A 188 -1.95 12.08 25.70
N GLY A 189 -2.67 11.74 26.76
CA GLY A 189 -2.34 12.12 28.12
C GLY A 189 -3.55 12.65 28.86
N TRP A 190 -3.33 13.00 30.11
CA TRP A 190 -4.28 13.72 30.93
C TRP A 190 -3.60 14.92 31.56
N GLU A 191 -4.39 15.94 31.83
CA GLU A 191 -3.99 17.13 32.57
C GLU A 191 -4.99 17.34 33.70
N ARG A 192 -4.49 17.56 34.92
CA ARG A 192 -5.30 17.89 36.10
C ARG A 192 -4.56 18.89 36.97
N GLY A 193 -4.81 20.18 36.73
CA GLY A 193 -4.05 21.24 37.39
C GLY A 193 -2.61 21.25 36.88
N ASP A 194 -1.64 21.22 37.79
CA ASP A 194 -0.21 21.20 37.46
C ASP A 194 0.33 19.78 37.17
N GLU A 195 -0.51 18.76 37.33
CA GLU A 195 -0.15 17.38 37.05
C GLU A 195 -0.57 17.02 35.62
N SER A 196 0.38 16.49 34.85
CA SER A 196 0.13 15.89 33.54
C SER A 196 0.88 14.57 33.42
N GLY A 197 0.36 13.67 32.60
CA GLY A 197 1.01 12.38 32.35
C GLY A 197 0.28 11.54 31.32
N GLY A 198 0.85 10.38 31.03
CA GLY A 198 0.35 9.44 30.03
C GLY A 198 1.46 9.03 29.06
N ASP A 199 1.33 7.82 28.53
CA ASP A 199 2.33 7.22 27.66
C ASP A 199 1.71 6.88 26.30
N HIS A 200 2.46 7.07 25.23
CA HIS A 200 2.13 6.58 23.90
C HIS A 200 3.07 5.44 23.53
N ASN A 201 2.60 4.21 23.68
CA ASN A 201 3.35 3.00 23.35
C ASN A 201 2.80 2.37 22.07
N THR A 202 3.66 2.22 21.07
CA THR A 202 3.31 1.63 19.78
C THR A 202 4.19 0.41 19.52
N LEU A 203 3.58 -0.76 19.41
CA LEU A 203 4.24 -2.01 19.02
C LEU A 203 3.74 -2.45 17.64
N VAL A 204 4.66 -2.59 16.70
CA VAL A 204 4.38 -3.06 15.34
C VAL A 204 5.28 -4.26 15.06
N HIS A 205 4.67 -5.39 14.70
CA HIS A 205 5.39 -6.66 14.47
C HIS A 205 6.11 -6.73 13.12
N HIS A 206 5.69 -5.90 12.17
CA HIS A 206 6.22 -5.84 10.82
C HIS A 206 6.62 -4.39 10.51
N ASP A 207 6.22 -3.86 9.37
CA ASP A 207 6.75 -2.61 8.87
C ASP A 207 5.95 -1.39 9.34
N VAL A 208 6.66 -0.29 9.60
CA VAL A 208 6.10 1.05 9.77
C VAL A 208 6.52 1.89 8.57
N ASN A 209 5.56 2.39 7.80
CA ASN A 209 5.81 3.23 6.63
C ASN A 209 5.22 4.63 6.84
N HIS A 210 6.07 5.64 6.98
CA HIS A 210 5.66 7.04 7.12
C HIS A 210 6.00 7.81 5.84
N HIS A 211 4.99 8.27 5.10
CA HIS A 211 5.18 9.11 3.92
C HIS A 211 4.61 10.51 4.18
N VAL A 212 5.50 11.48 4.40
CA VAL A 212 5.16 12.89 4.64
C VAL A 212 5.51 13.69 3.40
N LYS A 213 4.52 14.36 2.79
CA LYS A 213 4.69 15.08 1.51
C LYS A 213 5.36 16.45 1.66
N GLU A 214 5.22 17.05 2.83
CA GLU A 214 5.78 18.37 3.13
C GLU A 214 6.84 18.27 4.22
N ILE A 215 6.52 18.68 5.44
CA ILE A 215 7.49 18.81 6.53
C ILE A 215 7.17 17.81 7.63
N ARG A 216 8.18 17.07 8.08
CA ARG A 216 8.15 16.35 9.35
C ARG A 216 8.92 17.17 10.39
N TYR A 217 8.24 17.56 11.47
CA TYR A 217 8.86 18.20 12.62
C TYR A 217 8.69 17.31 13.85
N THR A 218 9.79 16.98 14.52
CA THR A 218 9.81 16.22 15.77
C THR A 218 10.52 17.04 16.83
N LYS A 219 9.85 17.29 17.96
CA LYS A 219 10.46 17.89 19.14
C LYS A 219 10.45 16.87 20.27
N VAL A 220 11.63 16.57 20.80
CA VAL A 220 11.79 15.76 22.01
C VAL A 220 12.41 16.66 23.06
N GLU A 221 11.72 16.87 24.19
CA GLU A 221 12.18 17.81 25.23
C GLU A 221 13.26 17.23 26.14
N LYS A 222 13.38 15.90 26.16
CA LYS A 222 14.38 15.16 26.93
C LYS A 222 15.35 14.46 25.99
N GLU A 223 15.35 13.13 25.99
CA GLU A 223 16.31 12.30 25.27
C GLU A 223 15.61 11.54 24.13
N GLN A 224 16.33 11.35 23.03
CA GLN A 224 15.91 10.50 21.91
C GLN A 224 16.89 9.32 21.80
N TYR A 225 16.36 8.11 21.86
CA TYR A 225 17.10 6.87 21.63
C TYR A 225 16.56 6.20 20.36
N GLU A 226 17.48 5.80 19.47
CA GLU A 226 17.16 5.07 18.25
C GLU A 226 18.10 3.88 18.11
N THR A 227 17.51 2.67 18.11
CA THR A 227 18.25 1.42 17.96
C THR A 227 17.75 0.71 16.71
N VAL A 228 18.64 0.50 15.75
CA VAL A 228 18.38 -0.26 14.52
C VAL A 228 19.24 -1.52 14.54
N MET A 229 18.61 -2.69 14.51
CA MET A 229 19.32 -3.98 14.64
C MET A 229 20.10 -4.38 13.39
N LEU A 230 19.70 -3.83 12.24
CA LEU A 230 20.31 -4.07 10.93
C LEU A 230 20.80 -2.74 10.37
N ASP A 231 20.33 -2.35 9.19
CA ASP A 231 20.81 -1.17 8.48
C ASP A 231 19.90 0.04 8.73
N LEU A 232 20.52 1.17 9.05
CA LEU A 232 19.91 2.50 8.93
C LEU A 232 20.40 3.13 7.61
N VAL A 233 19.47 3.45 6.72
CA VAL A 233 19.77 4.13 5.45
C VAL A 233 19.02 5.46 5.44
N GLU A 234 19.77 6.55 5.43
CA GLU A 234 19.24 7.91 5.31
C GLU A 234 19.74 8.55 4.01
N ASP A 235 18.80 9.04 3.20
CA ASP A 235 19.08 9.75 1.95
C ASP A 235 18.54 11.18 2.02
N PHE A 236 19.45 12.14 2.14
CA PHE A 236 19.14 13.57 2.17
C PHE A 236 19.52 14.23 0.84
N GLN A 237 18.53 14.54 0.02
CA GLN A 237 18.73 15.12 -1.33
C GLN A 237 19.26 16.57 -1.35
N ALA A 238 19.28 17.25 -0.19
CA ALA A 238 19.73 18.63 -0.09
C ALA A 238 20.78 18.81 1.02
N LYS A 239 20.39 19.27 2.20
CA LYS A 239 21.31 19.56 3.30
C LYS A 239 20.98 18.67 4.49
N HIS A 240 22.01 18.00 5.01
CA HIS A 240 22.00 17.42 6.34
C HIS A 240 22.84 18.32 7.26
N MET A 241 22.22 18.86 8.31
CA MET A 241 22.87 19.72 9.30
C MET A 241 22.63 19.16 10.69
N VAL A 242 23.72 18.82 11.38
CA VAL A 242 23.69 18.37 12.77
C VAL A 242 24.36 19.44 13.63
N MET A 243 23.64 19.95 14.62
CA MET A 243 24.15 20.89 15.61
C MET A 243 24.13 20.21 16.98
N VAL A 244 25.31 19.98 17.56
CA VAL A 244 25.46 19.37 18.88
C VAL A 244 26.11 20.38 19.82
N GLY A 245 25.47 20.62 20.98
CA GLY A 245 25.93 21.64 21.94
C GLY A 245 27.18 21.26 22.72
N GLU A 246 27.42 19.96 22.93
CA GLU A 246 28.55 19.46 23.74
C GLU A 246 29.44 18.50 22.95
N LEU A 247 29.03 17.23 22.78
CA LEU A 247 29.85 16.18 22.18
C LEU A 247 29.11 15.46 21.06
N SER A 248 29.68 15.46 19.86
CA SER A 248 29.28 14.57 18.75
C SER A 248 30.33 13.46 18.61
N GLN A 249 29.96 12.22 18.91
CA GLN A 249 30.85 11.07 18.84
C GLN A 249 30.26 9.95 17.96
N LEU A 250 31.07 9.41 17.05
CA LEU A 250 30.77 8.20 16.29
C LEU A 250 31.75 7.10 16.70
N SER A 251 31.23 5.99 17.22
CA SER A 251 32.03 4.82 17.62
C SER A 251 31.56 3.61 16.83
N ALA A 252 32.41 3.09 15.94
CA ALA A 252 32.13 1.89 15.17
C ALA A 252 33.44 1.15 14.86
N PRO A 253 33.43 -0.20 14.75
CA PRO A 253 34.61 -0.97 14.36
C PRO A 253 35.21 -0.55 13.01
N LYS A 254 34.36 -0.01 12.11
CA LYS A 254 34.77 0.51 10.81
C LYS A 254 33.87 1.68 10.46
N VAL A 255 34.47 2.83 10.17
CA VAL A 255 33.82 3.99 9.56
C VAL A 255 34.40 4.17 8.17
N VAL A 256 33.55 4.18 7.15
CA VAL A 256 33.95 4.48 5.76
C VAL A 256 33.22 5.76 5.36
N VAL A 257 33.98 6.80 5.01
CA VAL A 257 33.43 8.03 4.46
C VAL A 257 33.95 8.17 3.04
N GLU A 258 33.04 8.03 2.08
CA GLU A 258 33.33 8.20 0.66
C GLU A 258 32.59 9.44 0.16
N ALA A 259 33.32 10.37 -0.43
CA ALA A 259 32.74 11.51 -1.14
C ALA A 259 33.34 11.57 -2.54
N SER A 260 32.49 11.74 -3.54
CA SER A 260 32.90 11.85 -4.95
C SER A 260 33.56 13.19 -5.29
N GLU A 261 33.21 14.25 -4.54
CA GLU A 261 33.75 15.60 -4.76
C GLU A 261 34.73 16.02 -3.67
N LEU A 262 34.27 16.12 -2.42
CA LEU A 262 35.07 16.68 -1.33
C LEU A 262 34.62 16.16 0.04
N ILE A 263 35.58 15.68 0.82
CA ILE A 263 35.46 15.63 2.28
C ILE A 263 36.21 16.86 2.81
N SER A 264 35.49 17.83 3.39
CA SER A 264 36.10 19.05 3.93
C SER A 264 35.85 19.14 5.44
N HIS A 265 36.92 19.10 6.22
CA HIS A 265 36.90 19.42 7.63
C HIS A 265 37.30 20.89 7.82
N LYS A 266 36.32 21.79 8.00
CA LYS A 266 36.57 23.20 8.31
C LYS A 266 36.49 23.41 9.83
N ALA A 267 37.62 23.20 10.52
CA ALA A 267 37.73 23.41 11.96
C ALA A 267 38.92 24.33 12.28
N GLY A 268 38.84 25.08 13.38
CA GLY A 268 39.94 25.93 13.85
C GLY A 268 41.20 25.12 14.20
N THR A 269 40.99 23.90 14.72
CA THR A 269 42.03 22.90 14.96
C THR A 269 41.45 21.53 14.63
N ILE A 270 42.22 20.69 13.92
CA ILE A 270 41.94 19.26 13.77
C ILE A 270 43.06 18.53 14.49
N ASN A 271 42.75 17.91 15.63
CA ASN A 271 43.71 17.09 16.39
C ASN A 271 43.50 15.62 16.01
N ILE A 272 44.55 14.99 15.49
CA ILE A 272 44.60 13.54 15.29
C ILE A 272 45.67 13.02 16.27
N THR A 273 45.24 12.31 17.30
CA THR A 273 46.13 11.75 18.33
C THR A 273 46.12 10.23 18.22
N GLY A 274 47.30 9.62 18.10
CA GLY A 274 47.49 8.18 18.20
C GLY A 274 48.40 7.88 19.39
N SER A 275 48.03 6.91 20.23
CA SER A 275 48.85 6.48 21.37
C SER A 275 50.10 5.72 20.95
N SER A 276 50.10 5.13 19.75
CA SER A 276 51.22 4.39 19.17
C SER A 276 51.70 4.94 17.82
N THR A 277 50.87 4.90 16.76
CA THR A 277 51.25 5.43 15.43
C THR A 277 50.08 6.10 14.71
N ILE A 278 50.37 7.06 13.84
CA ILE A 278 49.43 7.64 12.86
C ILE A 278 50.03 7.42 11.48
N GLY A 279 49.37 6.63 10.62
CA GLY A 279 49.84 6.32 9.27
C GLY A 279 49.07 7.09 8.19
N ILE A 280 49.77 7.79 7.30
CA ILE A 280 49.19 8.46 6.13
C ILE A 280 49.89 7.89 4.88
N LYS A 281 49.16 7.17 4.03
CA LYS A 281 49.68 6.54 2.81
C LYS A 281 48.88 7.00 1.60
N ALA A 282 49.56 7.53 0.58
CA ALA A 282 48.97 7.79 -0.74
C ALA A 282 49.57 6.82 -1.76
N GLY A 283 48.72 6.23 -2.62
CA GLY A 283 49.17 5.41 -3.76
C GLY A 283 49.73 6.23 -4.93
N GLY A 284 49.43 7.54 -4.95
CA GLY A 284 50.01 8.55 -5.84
C GLY A 284 50.77 9.59 -5.03
N THR A 285 50.39 10.86 -5.16
CA THR A 285 51.02 11.98 -4.42
C THR A 285 50.29 12.26 -3.11
N LEU A 286 51.03 12.36 -2.00
CA LEU A 286 50.58 13.04 -0.79
C LEU A 286 51.03 14.50 -0.84
N ALA A 287 50.11 15.45 -1.02
CA ALA A 287 50.39 16.88 -0.98
C ALA A 287 49.99 17.45 0.38
N ILE A 288 50.94 18.05 1.09
CA ILE A 288 50.71 18.79 2.35
C ILE A 288 51.12 20.23 2.09
N GLU A 289 50.19 21.16 2.24
CA GLU A 289 50.38 22.58 1.97
C GLU A 289 49.94 23.41 3.17
N SER A 290 50.71 24.46 3.47
CA SER A 290 50.41 25.42 4.53
C SER A 290 50.90 26.78 4.08
N ASN A 291 50.09 27.82 4.31
CA ASN A 291 50.46 29.19 3.99
C ASN A 291 51.59 29.74 4.89
N ASN A 292 51.76 29.16 6.08
CA ASN A 292 52.69 29.67 7.10
C ASN A 292 53.89 28.74 7.30
N ALA A 293 53.64 27.53 7.80
CA ALA A 293 54.68 26.55 8.05
C ALA A 293 54.11 25.13 8.08
N ILE A 294 54.95 24.17 7.70
CA ILE A 294 54.77 22.74 7.96
C ILE A 294 55.85 22.35 8.96
N GLU A 295 55.45 21.87 10.14
CA GLU A 295 56.36 21.49 11.21
C GLU A 295 56.22 20.00 11.53
N LEU A 296 57.36 19.30 11.47
CA LEU A 296 57.48 17.90 11.88
C LEU A 296 58.40 17.86 13.09
N LYS A 297 57.84 17.63 14.28
CA LYS A 297 58.58 17.69 15.55
C LYS A 297 58.58 16.34 16.25
N VAL A 298 59.75 15.92 16.73
CA VAL A 298 59.92 14.74 17.59
C VAL A 298 60.82 15.13 18.77
N GLY A 299 60.21 15.24 19.95
CA GLY A 299 60.89 15.76 21.15
C GLY A 299 61.50 17.15 20.90
N GLY A 300 62.82 17.27 21.06
CA GLY A 300 63.58 18.51 20.79
C GLY A 300 64.09 18.68 19.36
N SER A 301 63.92 17.69 18.48
CA SER A 301 64.34 17.78 17.06
C SER A 301 63.15 18.14 16.17
N PHE A 302 63.39 18.89 15.10
CA PHE A 302 62.34 19.28 14.16
C PHE A 302 62.84 19.49 12.73
N ILE A 303 61.89 19.38 11.80
CA ILE A 303 61.97 19.89 10.44
C ILE A 303 60.85 20.91 10.28
N GLN A 304 61.19 22.14 9.93
CA GLN A 304 60.23 23.20 9.66
C GLN A 304 60.41 23.68 8.23
N ILE A 305 59.33 23.66 7.45
CA ILE A 305 59.26 24.19 6.09
C ILE A 305 58.42 25.46 6.16
N SER A 306 58.98 26.59 5.73
CA SER A 306 58.31 27.89 5.72
C SER A 306 58.68 28.68 4.45
N PRO A 307 58.00 29.81 4.16
CA PRO A 307 58.40 30.70 3.07
C PRO A 307 59.85 31.23 3.18
N ALA A 308 60.42 31.26 4.39
CA ALA A 308 61.79 31.72 4.62
C ALA A 308 62.87 30.64 4.32
N GLY A 309 62.46 29.38 4.14
CA GLY A 309 63.36 28.25 3.87
C GLY A 309 63.04 27.01 4.70
N ILE A 310 63.94 26.03 4.64
CA ILE A 310 63.86 24.76 5.38
C ILE A 310 64.85 24.81 6.54
N ALA A 311 64.34 24.73 7.78
CA ALA A 311 65.13 24.62 8.99
C ALA A 311 65.13 23.18 9.49
N ILE A 312 66.31 22.61 9.72
CA ILE A 312 66.51 21.26 10.26
C ILE A 312 67.38 21.39 11.50
N GLN A 313 66.84 20.99 12.66
CA GLN A 313 67.55 21.03 13.94
C GLN A 313 67.38 19.70 14.68
N GLY A 314 68.50 19.13 15.12
CA GLY A 314 68.54 17.91 15.93
C GLY A 314 69.95 17.68 16.48
N VAL A 315 70.09 16.75 17.44
CA VAL A 315 71.39 16.41 18.06
C VAL A 315 72.40 15.93 17.03
N MET A 316 71.93 15.22 16.00
CA MET A 316 72.71 14.74 14.87
C MET A 316 71.83 14.74 13.62
N VAL A 317 72.29 15.39 12.56
CA VAL A 317 71.59 15.44 11.26
C VAL A 317 72.34 14.53 10.28
N LEU A 318 71.75 13.38 9.96
CA LEU A 318 72.31 12.43 9.02
C LEU A 318 71.76 12.70 7.61
N ILE A 319 72.65 13.09 6.69
CA ILE A 319 72.32 13.32 5.29
C ILE A 319 72.94 12.16 4.49
N ASN A 320 72.12 11.42 3.74
CA ASN A 320 72.50 10.25 2.94
C ASN A 320 72.98 9.01 3.73
N SER A 321 72.59 8.85 5.00
CA SER A 321 72.90 7.67 5.82
C SER A 321 71.64 6.82 6.02
N GLY A 322 71.55 5.67 5.36
CA GLY A 322 70.32 4.85 5.25
C GLY A 322 69.77 4.26 6.55
N GLY A 323 68.82 4.94 7.18
CA GLY A 323 68.01 4.41 8.28
C GLY A 323 66.73 3.72 7.78
N GLY A 324 66.44 2.52 8.29
CA GLY A 324 65.19 1.78 8.02
C GLY A 324 64.07 2.18 8.98
N VAL A 325 62.85 2.33 8.48
CA VAL A 325 61.65 2.67 9.26
C VAL A 325 60.82 1.41 9.51
N GLY A 326 60.35 1.21 10.74
CA GLY A 326 59.46 0.11 11.11
C GLY A 326 58.02 0.30 10.59
N PRO A 327 57.23 -0.78 10.47
CA PRO A 327 55.84 -0.72 10.02
C PRO A 327 54.93 -0.01 11.04
N ALA A 328 53.85 0.62 10.56
CA ALA A 328 52.85 1.30 11.40
C ALA A 328 52.07 0.30 12.28
N GLY A 329 51.79 0.67 13.53
CA GLY A 329 51.11 -0.14 14.54
C GLY A 329 49.59 0.05 14.58
N GLU A 330 48.89 -0.96 15.11
CA GLU A 330 47.42 -1.07 15.20
C GLU A 330 46.81 -0.18 16.31
N ALA A 331 45.53 0.18 16.16
CA ALA A 331 44.82 1.19 16.97
C ALA A 331 44.16 0.64 18.27
N GLU A 332 44.03 1.49 19.29
CA GLU A 332 43.41 1.19 20.60
C GLU A 332 41.87 1.27 20.63
N ALA A 333 41.27 0.57 21.60
CA ALA A 333 39.84 0.25 21.70
C ALA A 333 38.95 1.38 22.27
N ALA A 334 37.70 1.43 21.77
CA ALA A 334 36.66 2.35 22.20
C ALA A 334 35.95 1.90 23.49
N THR A 335 35.58 2.87 24.33
CA THR A 335 34.73 2.68 25.51
C THR A 335 33.25 2.63 25.12
N SER A 336 32.50 1.67 25.69
CA SER A 336 31.05 1.50 25.49
C SER A 336 30.25 2.24 26.55
N VAL A 337 29.04 2.68 26.19
CA VAL A 337 28.04 3.26 27.10
C VAL A 337 26.88 2.27 27.17
N ASP A 338 26.41 1.97 28.38
CA ASP A 338 25.28 1.05 28.63
C ASP A 338 23.96 1.70 28.18
N MET A 339 23.28 1.08 27.22
CA MET A 339 21.92 1.45 26.82
C MET A 339 20.91 0.61 27.61
N LEU A 340 19.91 1.27 28.21
CA LEU A 340 18.81 0.60 28.90
C LEU A 340 17.76 0.13 27.89
N ASP A 341 17.30 -1.10 28.06
CA ASP A 341 16.24 -1.73 27.25
C ASP A 341 14.90 -1.04 27.52
N PRO A 342 14.13 -0.61 26.51
CA PRO A 342 12.79 -0.06 26.73
C PRO A 342 11.89 -1.06 27.46
N LEU A 343 11.14 -0.57 28.43
CA LEU A 343 10.17 -1.35 29.19
C LEU A 343 9.14 -2.00 28.25
N ASP A 344 9.02 -3.33 28.34
CA ASP A 344 8.00 -4.10 27.61
C ASP A 344 6.60 -3.51 27.85
N ALA A 345 5.86 -3.25 26.77
CA ALA A 345 4.47 -2.84 26.86
C ALA A 345 3.66 -3.92 27.60
N LEU A 346 2.86 -3.49 28.60
CA LEU A 346 2.00 -4.40 29.39
C LEU A 346 1.15 -5.28 28.46
N GLY A 347 1.13 -6.58 28.75
CA GLY A 347 0.39 -7.57 27.96
C GLY A 347 -1.08 -7.17 27.77
N ALA A 348 -1.52 -7.15 26.52
CA ALA A 348 -2.90 -6.80 26.17
C ALA A 348 -3.92 -7.69 26.90
N ASP A 349 -4.94 -7.07 27.48
CA ASP A 349 -6.07 -7.76 28.09
C ASP A 349 -6.73 -8.69 27.07
N THR A 350 -6.69 -10.00 27.34
CA THR A 350 -7.17 -11.03 26.41
C THR A 350 -8.69 -11.04 26.24
N GLY A 351 -9.44 -10.25 27.04
CA GLY A 351 -10.90 -10.15 26.96
C GLY A 351 -11.61 -11.46 27.26
N LYS A 352 -10.94 -12.39 27.98
CA LYS A 352 -11.58 -13.61 28.48
C LYS A 352 -12.43 -13.25 29.69
N LEU A 353 -13.70 -13.63 29.67
CA LEU A 353 -14.50 -13.70 30.89
C LEU A 353 -13.76 -14.59 31.89
N HIS A 354 -13.49 -14.06 33.07
CA HIS A 354 -12.85 -14.76 34.18
C HIS A 354 -13.61 -16.08 34.46
N HIS A 355 -13.04 -17.19 34.02
CA HIS A 355 -13.29 -18.50 34.60
C HIS A 355 -12.00 -18.93 35.29
N GLY A 356 -12.09 -19.07 36.61
CA GLY A 356 -10.98 -19.45 37.46
C GLY A 356 -10.37 -20.79 37.05
N GLY A 357 -9.05 -20.86 37.15
CA GLY A 357 -8.28 -22.08 36.92
C GLY A 357 -6.81 -21.71 36.72
N GLY A 358 -6.03 -21.86 37.80
CA GLY A 358 -4.61 -21.49 37.83
C GLY A 358 -3.71 -22.39 36.98
N GLY A 359 -2.45 -21.96 36.84
CA GLY A 359 -1.40 -22.77 36.23
C GLY A 359 -0.16 -21.94 35.97
N GLY A 360 0.91 -22.21 36.71
CA GLY A 360 2.16 -21.44 36.76
C GLY A 360 2.98 -21.38 35.47
N GLY A 361 3.82 -20.35 35.43
CA GLY A 361 5.02 -20.23 34.60
C GLY A 361 5.81 -19.07 35.19
N GLY A 362 6.89 -19.24 35.94
CA GLY A 362 8.06 -20.04 35.59
C GLY A 362 9.09 -19.10 34.98
N GLY A 363 9.68 -18.23 35.81
CA GLY A 363 10.70 -17.27 35.40
C GLY A 363 11.91 -17.99 34.79
N ARG A 364 12.44 -17.44 33.69
CA ARG A 364 13.72 -17.85 33.13
C ARG A 364 14.70 -16.70 33.24
N THR A 365 15.78 -16.97 33.97
CA THR A 365 16.96 -16.14 34.12
C THR A 365 17.84 -16.17 32.87
N ARG A 366 18.54 -15.04 32.66
CA ARG A 366 19.59 -14.79 31.66
C ARG A 366 20.70 -15.87 31.69
N GLY A 367 21.08 -16.34 30.52
CA GLY A 367 22.36 -17.00 30.26
C GLY A 367 22.95 -16.46 28.97
N SER A 368 23.96 -15.60 29.08
CA SER A 368 24.75 -15.10 27.96
C SER A 368 25.75 -16.17 27.50
N ARG A 369 25.88 -16.31 26.18
CA ARG A 369 27.09 -16.87 25.54
C ARG A 369 27.43 -16.00 24.35
N THR A 370 28.49 -15.24 24.49
CA THR A 370 29.23 -14.57 23.42
C THR A 370 30.13 -15.59 22.72
N LEU A 371 30.18 -15.52 21.39
CA LEU A 371 31.28 -16.08 20.59
C LEU A 371 31.95 -14.90 19.88
N ASP A 372 33.24 -14.76 20.12
CA ASP A 372 34.12 -13.74 19.56
C ASP A 372 34.55 -14.14 18.12
N PRO A 373 34.49 -13.24 17.12
CA PRO A 373 34.89 -13.53 15.76
C PRO A 373 36.19 -12.80 15.37
N HIS A 374 37.31 -13.50 15.18
CA HIS A 374 38.32 -13.04 14.22
C HIS A 374 39.20 -14.14 13.57
N ARG A 375 39.01 -14.25 12.25
CA ARG A 375 39.97 -14.42 11.14
C ARG A 375 41.00 -15.56 11.16
N ALA A 376 40.78 -16.51 10.25
CA ALA A 376 41.85 -17.14 9.45
C ALA A 376 41.76 -16.65 7.98
N PRO A 377 42.89 -16.48 7.27
CA PRO A 377 42.94 -16.01 5.87
C PRO A 377 42.47 -17.08 4.86
N PRO A 378 42.12 -16.70 3.62
CA PRO A 378 41.47 -17.62 2.67
C PRO A 378 42.43 -18.70 2.20
N ILE A 379 42.08 -19.96 2.50
CA ILE A 379 42.72 -21.13 1.91
C ILE A 379 42.18 -21.26 0.48
N LYS A 380 43.09 -21.26 -0.49
CA LYS A 380 42.78 -21.58 -1.90
C LYS A 380 42.21 -22.99 -1.96
N PRO A 381 41.04 -23.24 -2.59
CA PRO A 381 40.50 -24.59 -2.63
C PRO A 381 41.46 -25.51 -3.40
N PRO A 382 41.75 -26.72 -2.87
CA PRO A 382 42.47 -27.72 -3.64
C PRO A 382 41.63 -28.15 -4.85
N PRO A 383 42.26 -28.60 -5.95
CA PRO A 383 41.51 -29.13 -7.08
C PRO A 383 40.67 -30.33 -6.61
N PRO A 384 39.46 -30.55 -7.19
CA PRO A 384 38.63 -31.67 -6.78
C PRO A 384 39.38 -33.00 -7.02
N PRO A 385 39.30 -33.96 -6.08
CA PRO A 385 39.86 -35.28 -6.29
C PRO A 385 39.09 -35.96 -7.44
N PRO A 386 39.76 -36.82 -8.23
CA PRO A 386 39.10 -37.54 -9.30
C PRO A 386 38.04 -38.49 -8.73
N PRO A 387 36.92 -38.72 -9.43
CA PRO A 387 35.85 -39.54 -8.91
C PRO A 387 36.27 -41.01 -8.89
N GLY A 388 36.03 -41.67 -7.76
CA GLY A 388 36.04 -43.12 -7.65
C GLY A 388 37.01 -43.63 -6.60
N HIS A 389 36.50 -43.94 -5.42
CA HIS A 389 36.53 -45.26 -4.80
C HIS A 389 35.81 -45.18 -3.44
N PRO A 390 35.08 -46.22 -3.00
CA PRO A 390 34.48 -46.23 -1.67
C PRO A 390 35.61 -46.13 -0.64
N SER A 391 35.52 -45.15 0.24
CA SER A 391 36.47 -44.92 1.32
C SER A 391 36.34 -46.08 2.31
N VAL A 392 37.26 -47.04 2.16
CA VAL A 392 37.42 -48.17 3.09
C VAL A 392 37.88 -47.58 4.44
N LEU A 393 37.12 -47.84 5.49
CA LEU A 393 37.55 -47.50 6.85
C LEU A 393 38.78 -48.34 7.25
N PRO A 394 39.59 -47.91 8.22
CA PRO A 394 40.81 -48.63 8.64
C PRO A 394 40.59 -50.10 9.05
N ASP A 395 39.34 -50.51 9.32
CA ASP A 395 38.92 -51.86 9.68
C ASP A 395 38.45 -52.73 8.49
N GLY A 396 38.49 -52.20 7.26
CA GLY A 396 38.08 -52.91 6.04
C GLY A 396 36.59 -52.78 5.68
N THR A 397 35.79 -52.05 6.45
CA THR A 397 34.37 -51.80 6.13
C THR A 397 34.21 -50.67 5.11
N LEU A 398 33.19 -50.76 4.24
CA LEU A 398 32.92 -49.76 3.20
C LEU A 398 31.91 -48.71 3.70
N ARG A 399 32.20 -47.44 3.44
CA ARG A 399 31.20 -46.36 3.51
C ARG A 399 30.16 -46.55 2.42
N GLU A 400 28.88 -46.56 2.78
CA GLU A 400 27.77 -46.81 1.85
C GLU A 400 26.63 -45.80 2.02
N PHE A 401 26.08 -45.34 0.89
CA PHE A 401 24.77 -44.69 0.85
C PHE A 401 23.68 -45.77 0.75
N LEU A 402 22.79 -45.81 1.75
CA LEU A 402 21.66 -46.74 1.76
C LEU A 402 20.48 -46.18 0.95
N THR A 403 20.22 -44.87 1.08
CA THR A 403 19.18 -44.17 0.31
C THR A 403 19.65 -42.79 -0.14
N ILE A 404 19.11 -42.33 -1.26
CA ILE A 404 19.22 -40.95 -1.76
C ILE A 404 17.93 -40.62 -2.50
N GLU A 405 17.27 -39.53 -2.13
CA GLU A 405 15.99 -39.14 -2.72
C GLU A 405 15.79 -37.62 -2.67
N TRP A 406 15.03 -37.12 -3.65
CA TRP A 406 14.47 -35.77 -3.60
C TRP A 406 13.29 -35.73 -2.63
N VAL A 407 13.25 -34.70 -1.78
CA VAL A 407 12.10 -34.47 -0.90
C VAL A 407 10.90 -33.98 -1.69
N GLU A 408 11.15 -33.07 -2.63
CA GLU A 408 10.15 -32.49 -3.52
C GLU A 408 10.10 -33.24 -4.85
N THR A 409 8.91 -33.38 -5.42
CA THR A 409 8.71 -33.96 -6.75
C THR A 409 8.82 -32.94 -7.88
N GLU A 410 8.70 -31.64 -7.55
CA GLU A 410 8.78 -30.51 -8.47
C GLU A 410 9.45 -29.32 -7.78
N ALA A 411 10.36 -28.66 -8.49
CA ALA A 411 10.90 -27.35 -8.14
C ALA A 411 10.79 -26.41 -9.34
N TRP A 412 10.71 -25.10 -9.10
CA TRP A 412 10.76 -24.10 -10.16
C TRP A 412 12.15 -23.46 -10.19
N CYS A 413 12.56 -22.93 -11.33
CA CYS A 413 13.87 -22.28 -11.49
C CYS A 413 14.13 -21.30 -10.32
N SER A 414 15.23 -21.48 -9.59
CA SER A 414 15.63 -20.72 -8.38
C SER A 414 14.84 -20.97 -7.08
N ASP A 415 13.83 -21.83 -7.07
CA ASP A 415 13.15 -22.28 -5.84
C ASP A 415 14.00 -23.38 -5.15
N PRO A 416 14.02 -23.46 -3.81
CA PRO A 416 14.82 -24.46 -3.12
C PRO A 416 14.29 -25.88 -3.37
N ALA A 417 15.19 -26.85 -3.45
CA ALA A 417 14.89 -28.28 -3.38
C ALA A 417 15.77 -28.91 -2.31
N THR A 418 15.44 -30.12 -1.88
CA THR A 418 16.17 -30.82 -0.81
C THR A 418 16.52 -32.22 -1.25
N LEU A 419 17.81 -32.57 -1.12
CA LEU A 419 18.31 -33.92 -1.31
C LEU A 419 18.55 -34.54 0.06
N ARG A 420 17.95 -35.69 0.32
CA ARG A 420 18.11 -36.41 1.59
C ARG A 420 18.46 -37.87 1.36
N GLY A 421 18.96 -38.50 2.40
CA GLY A 421 19.25 -39.92 2.37
C GLY A 421 19.82 -40.43 3.67
N THR A 422 20.00 -41.74 3.73
CA THR A 422 20.61 -42.46 4.85
C THR A 422 21.91 -43.10 4.41
N THR A 423 22.87 -43.12 5.32
CA THR A 423 24.25 -43.53 5.10
C THR A 423 24.67 -44.51 6.19
N GLN A 424 25.66 -45.35 5.91
CA GLN A 424 26.23 -46.29 6.87
C GLN A 424 27.75 -46.15 6.90
N ASN A 425 28.33 -46.26 8.09
CA ASN A 425 29.79 -46.18 8.34
C ASN A 425 30.39 -44.77 8.08
N TYR A 426 29.55 -43.74 8.16
CA TYR A 426 29.97 -42.34 8.15
C TYR A 426 30.01 -41.77 9.58
N THR A 427 30.84 -40.76 9.80
CA THR A 427 30.93 -40.00 11.06
C THR A 427 30.36 -38.60 10.87
N ASP A 428 29.82 -38.01 11.94
CA ASP A 428 29.33 -36.64 11.95
C ASP A 428 30.37 -35.67 11.38
N GLY A 429 29.96 -34.90 10.37
CA GLY A 429 30.82 -33.92 9.69
C GLY A 429 31.57 -34.47 8.47
N ASP A 430 31.46 -35.77 8.16
CA ASP A 430 31.92 -36.29 6.87
C ASP A 430 31.21 -35.58 5.71
N THR A 431 31.92 -35.41 4.58
CA THR A 431 31.37 -34.78 3.38
C THR A 431 31.54 -35.66 2.15
N GLU A 432 30.53 -35.65 1.28
CA GLU A 432 30.50 -36.37 0.00
C GLU A 432 29.97 -35.46 -1.11
N SER A 433 30.16 -35.83 -2.38
CA SER A 433 29.62 -35.09 -3.52
C SER A 433 28.51 -35.87 -4.22
N ALA A 434 27.40 -35.19 -4.49
CA ALA A 434 26.34 -35.69 -5.36
C ALA A 434 26.37 -34.93 -6.69
N ASP A 435 26.51 -35.64 -7.80
CA ASP A 435 26.34 -35.05 -9.12
C ASP A 435 24.86 -35.02 -9.46
N VAL A 436 24.29 -33.82 -9.56
CA VAL A 436 22.93 -33.60 -10.06
C VAL A 436 23.01 -33.50 -11.58
N ARG A 437 22.28 -34.38 -12.27
CA ARG A 437 22.37 -34.55 -13.72
C ARG A 437 21.02 -34.38 -14.38
N ASN A 438 21.04 -33.98 -15.64
CA ASN A 438 19.87 -34.06 -16.48
C ASN A 438 19.56 -35.53 -16.78
N ALA A 439 18.37 -35.98 -16.39
CA ALA A 439 17.97 -37.38 -16.53
C ALA A 439 17.85 -37.84 -18.00
N ALA A 440 17.70 -36.90 -18.94
CA ALA A 440 17.53 -37.23 -20.36
C ALA A 440 18.84 -37.60 -21.08
N ASP A 441 19.95 -36.95 -20.73
CA ASP A 441 21.24 -37.09 -21.43
C ASP A 441 22.41 -37.46 -20.49
N GLY A 442 22.17 -37.49 -19.17
CA GLY A 442 23.16 -37.79 -18.15
C GLY A 442 24.18 -36.67 -17.90
N ALA A 443 24.00 -35.49 -18.52
CA ALA A 443 24.92 -34.37 -18.36
C ALA A 443 24.86 -33.83 -16.92
N VAL A 444 26.02 -33.67 -16.28
CA VAL A 444 26.13 -33.08 -14.93
C VAL A 444 25.78 -31.60 -15.01
N GLU A 445 24.72 -31.21 -14.33
CA GLU A 445 24.24 -29.83 -14.23
C GLU A 445 24.93 -29.08 -13.09
N ARG A 446 25.14 -29.79 -11.97
CA ARG A 446 25.76 -29.24 -10.76
C ARG A 446 26.25 -30.36 -9.84
N ALA A 447 27.43 -30.18 -9.26
CA ALA A 447 27.88 -30.97 -8.12
C ALA A 447 27.40 -30.31 -6.81
N GLN A 448 26.83 -31.10 -5.91
CA GLN A 448 26.32 -30.68 -4.60
C GLN A 448 27.10 -31.39 -3.50
N THR A 449 27.74 -30.63 -2.62
CA THR A 449 28.36 -31.18 -1.41
C THR A 449 27.27 -31.57 -0.41
N LEU A 450 27.36 -32.80 0.11
CA LEU A 450 26.49 -33.37 1.13
C LEU A 450 27.28 -33.48 2.43
N THR A 451 26.76 -32.88 3.51
CA THR A 451 27.32 -33.05 4.85
C THR A 451 26.50 -34.08 5.62
N ILE A 452 27.17 -35.10 6.15
CA ILE A 452 26.55 -36.24 6.82
C ILE A 452 26.54 -36.00 8.33
N ASN A 453 25.39 -36.23 8.97
CA ASN A 453 25.20 -36.10 10.41
C ASN A 453 24.54 -37.38 10.92
N GLY A 454 25.30 -38.20 11.64
CA GLY A 454 24.95 -39.56 12.02
C GLY A 454 24.85 -40.47 10.80
N ASP A 455 23.74 -41.21 10.73
CA ASP A 455 23.42 -42.14 9.64
C ASP A 455 22.55 -41.50 8.54
N ALA A 456 22.54 -40.17 8.42
CA ALA A 456 21.71 -39.46 7.45
C ALA A 456 22.29 -38.12 7.00
N PHE A 457 21.78 -37.63 5.88
CA PHE A 457 21.98 -36.26 5.41
C PHE A 457 20.66 -35.66 4.91
N SER A 458 20.54 -34.35 4.98
CA SER A 458 19.46 -33.58 4.38
C SER A 458 20.03 -32.23 3.98
N GLN A 459 20.32 -32.07 2.69
CA GLN A 459 21.00 -30.90 2.16
C GLN A 459 20.08 -30.14 1.20
N PRO A 460 19.92 -28.82 1.38
CA PRO A 460 19.28 -28.00 0.36
C PRO A 460 20.12 -28.04 -0.92
N PHE A 461 19.48 -28.38 -2.03
CA PHE A 461 20.00 -28.23 -3.38
C PHE A 461 19.52 -26.89 -3.96
N ASP A 462 20.49 -26.11 -4.43
CA ASP A 462 20.18 -24.81 -5.02
C ASP A 462 19.95 -24.91 -6.53
N THR A 463 18.69 -24.80 -6.95
CA THR A 463 18.29 -24.77 -8.38
C THR A 463 18.63 -23.45 -9.08
N VAL A 464 19.31 -22.53 -8.39
CA VAL A 464 19.78 -21.24 -8.91
C VAL A 464 20.74 -21.41 -10.10
N ASN A 465 20.63 -20.53 -11.09
CA ASN A 465 21.45 -20.49 -12.32
C ASN A 465 21.29 -21.71 -13.25
N LEU A 466 20.30 -22.58 -13.02
CA LEU A 466 19.90 -23.60 -13.99
C LEU A 466 19.01 -22.94 -15.05
N LEU A 467 19.63 -22.36 -16.10
CA LEU A 467 18.92 -21.69 -17.19
C LEU A 467 18.24 -22.70 -18.12
N PRO A 468 17.06 -22.37 -18.68
CA PRO A 468 16.38 -23.22 -19.66
C PRO A 468 17.20 -23.33 -20.94
N ARG A 469 17.30 -24.54 -21.48
CA ARG A 469 17.96 -24.81 -22.77
C ARG A 469 17.05 -24.44 -23.94
N ARG A 470 17.66 -24.07 -25.07
CA ARG A 470 16.94 -23.95 -26.34
C ARG A 470 16.65 -25.33 -26.92
N VAL A 471 15.40 -25.54 -27.30
CA VAL A 471 14.91 -26.72 -28.02
C VAL A 471 14.30 -26.23 -29.34
N GLY A 472 15.10 -26.25 -30.40
CA GLY A 472 14.73 -25.66 -31.69
C GLY A 472 14.52 -24.14 -31.58
N ALA A 473 13.32 -23.68 -31.94
CA ALA A 473 12.94 -22.26 -31.86
C ALA A 473 12.47 -21.81 -30.47
N ASN A 474 12.23 -22.75 -29.54
CA ASN A 474 11.62 -22.48 -28.24
C ASN A 474 12.57 -22.76 -27.08
N PHE A 475 12.23 -22.27 -25.89
CA PHE A 475 12.86 -22.71 -24.65
C PHE A 475 12.13 -23.92 -24.07
N GLU A 476 12.86 -24.82 -23.42
CA GLU A 476 12.24 -25.94 -22.70
C GLU A 476 11.35 -25.42 -21.55
N THR A 477 10.24 -26.12 -21.28
CA THR A 477 9.31 -25.80 -20.20
C THR A 477 9.61 -26.55 -18.91
N GLU A 478 10.35 -27.64 -19.00
CA GLU A 478 10.74 -28.46 -17.86
C GLU A 478 12.00 -29.28 -18.14
N ARG A 479 12.71 -29.65 -17.08
CA ARG A 479 13.87 -30.53 -17.10
C ARG A 479 13.80 -31.47 -15.89
N ASN A 480 13.97 -32.77 -16.10
CA ASN A 480 14.01 -33.73 -15.00
C ASN A 480 15.45 -33.92 -14.54
N LEU A 481 15.68 -33.84 -13.22
CA LEU A 481 16.99 -34.00 -12.62
C LEU A 481 17.05 -35.26 -11.76
N ASP A 482 18.08 -36.08 -11.97
CA ASP A 482 18.49 -37.12 -11.02
C ASP A 482 19.71 -36.65 -10.22
N ALA A 483 19.99 -37.30 -9.10
CA ALA A 483 21.24 -37.10 -8.37
C ALA A 483 21.91 -38.45 -8.12
N ILE A 484 23.23 -38.51 -8.32
CA ILE A 484 24.04 -39.68 -8.04
C ILE A 484 25.13 -39.35 -7.02
N ALA A 485 25.22 -40.15 -5.96
CA ALA A 485 26.27 -40.07 -4.95
C ALA A 485 26.75 -41.49 -4.63
N VAL A 486 28.07 -41.72 -4.65
CA VAL A 486 28.72 -43.00 -4.28
C VAL A 486 28.01 -44.24 -4.90
N GLY A 487 27.71 -44.17 -6.20
CA GLY A 487 27.08 -45.27 -6.95
C GLY A 487 25.58 -45.47 -6.75
N ARG A 488 24.92 -44.67 -5.90
CA ARG A 488 23.45 -44.68 -5.71
C ARG A 488 22.83 -43.49 -6.43
N THR A 489 21.80 -43.74 -7.22
CA THR A 489 21.02 -42.71 -7.93
C THR A 489 19.65 -42.55 -7.29
N THR A 490 19.11 -41.34 -7.28
CA THR A 490 17.74 -41.07 -6.81
C THR A 490 16.74 -41.95 -7.55
N PRO A 491 15.82 -42.66 -6.85
CA PRO A 491 14.89 -43.58 -7.48
C PRO A 491 13.82 -42.87 -8.33
N THR A 492 13.60 -41.59 -8.07
CA THR A 492 12.75 -40.70 -8.87
C THR A 492 13.49 -39.41 -9.16
N THR A 493 13.19 -38.78 -10.30
CA THR A 493 13.72 -37.46 -10.66
C THR A 493 12.87 -36.35 -10.06
N ILE A 494 13.49 -35.22 -9.71
CA ILE A 494 12.75 -33.98 -9.46
C ILE A 494 12.49 -33.26 -10.79
N ARG A 495 11.27 -32.75 -10.97
CA ARG A 495 10.91 -31.96 -12.15
C ARG A 495 11.26 -30.48 -11.91
N LEU A 496 12.23 -29.95 -12.63
CA LEU A 496 12.54 -28.52 -12.66
C LEU A 496 11.66 -27.82 -13.70
N ARG A 497 10.83 -26.86 -13.30
CA ARG A 497 9.89 -26.14 -14.16
C ARG A 497 10.38 -24.75 -14.55
N PHE A 498 10.11 -24.38 -15.79
CA PHE A 498 10.38 -23.08 -16.40
C PHE A 498 9.07 -22.45 -16.90
N ILE A 499 9.05 -21.11 -17.01
CA ILE A 499 7.91 -20.34 -17.53
C ILE A 499 8.37 -19.59 -18.79
N PRO A 500 8.65 -20.29 -19.90
CA PRO A 500 9.04 -19.59 -21.13
C PRO A 500 7.85 -18.94 -21.83
N THR A 501 6.62 -19.40 -21.58
CA THR A 501 5.42 -19.00 -22.32
C THR A 501 4.21 -18.89 -21.39
N LEU A 502 3.42 -17.82 -21.57
CA LEU A 502 2.14 -17.57 -20.91
C LEU A 502 1.08 -17.21 -21.94
N THR A 503 -0.11 -17.75 -21.76
CA THR A 503 -1.25 -17.51 -22.66
C THR A 503 -1.67 -16.04 -22.60
N SER A 504 -2.07 -15.46 -23.73
CA SER A 504 -2.50 -14.05 -23.77
C SER A 504 -3.72 -13.80 -22.89
N THR A 505 -3.68 -12.76 -22.05
CA THR A 505 -4.81 -12.34 -21.22
C THR A 505 -4.96 -10.81 -21.17
N PRO A 506 -6.21 -10.31 -21.21
CA PRO A 506 -6.49 -8.88 -21.01
C PRO A 506 -6.29 -8.48 -19.55
N CYS A 507 -5.68 -7.31 -19.34
CA CYS A 507 -5.51 -6.65 -18.06
C CYS A 507 -6.59 -5.59 -17.87
N THR A 508 -7.25 -5.60 -16.71
CA THR A 508 -8.19 -4.54 -16.29
C THR A 508 -7.93 -4.13 -14.84
N ILE A 509 -6.66 -3.86 -14.52
CA ILE A 509 -6.24 -3.45 -13.17
C ILE A 509 -6.26 -1.91 -13.10
N GLY A 510 -7.14 -1.37 -12.26
CA GLY A 510 -7.31 0.09 -12.12
C GLY A 510 -7.89 0.73 -13.39
N ARG A 511 -7.21 1.76 -13.92
CA ARG A 511 -7.54 2.42 -15.20
C ARG A 511 -6.79 1.82 -16.40
N SER A 512 -6.02 0.77 -16.16
CA SER A 512 -5.16 0.14 -17.17
C SER A 512 -5.95 -0.89 -17.94
N HIS A 513 -5.77 -0.92 -19.25
CA HIS A 513 -6.47 -1.81 -20.16
C HIS A 513 -5.47 -2.29 -21.21
N PHE A 514 -4.85 -3.46 -21.08
CA PHE A 514 -3.89 -3.93 -22.10
C PHE A 514 -3.81 -5.46 -22.09
N ASP A 515 -3.51 -6.07 -23.22
CA ASP A 515 -3.27 -7.50 -23.31
C ASP A 515 -1.80 -7.81 -23.03
N MET A 516 -1.52 -8.95 -22.42
CA MET A 516 -0.14 -9.41 -22.26
C MET A 516 -0.05 -10.89 -22.63
N SER A 517 1.04 -11.26 -23.29
CA SER A 517 1.41 -12.66 -23.52
C SER A 517 2.91 -12.82 -23.30
N VAL A 518 3.35 -14.02 -22.98
CA VAL A 518 4.79 -14.33 -22.92
C VAL A 518 5.07 -15.45 -23.89
N THR A 519 6.10 -15.31 -24.72
CA THR A 519 6.58 -16.38 -25.60
C THR A 519 8.10 -16.37 -25.60
N ASN A 520 8.72 -17.50 -25.26
CA ASN A 520 10.18 -17.64 -25.19
C ASN A 520 10.87 -16.57 -24.33
N TYR A 521 10.32 -16.28 -23.14
CA TYR A 521 10.77 -15.22 -22.25
C TYR A 521 10.71 -13.80 -22.85
N GLU A 522 9.95 -13.59 -23.93
CA GLU A 522 9.57 -12.26 -24.42
C GLU A 522 8.13 -11.97 -24.00
N ALA A 523 7.97 -11.00 -23.11
CA ALA A 523 6.68 -10.47 -22.68
C ALA A 523 6.19 -9.42 -23.67
N LEU A 524 5.23 -9.81 -24.52
CA LEU A 524 4.53 -8.93 -25.44
C LEU A 524 3.37 -8.25 -24.71
N ILE A 525 3.48 -6.93 -24.56
CA ILE A 525 2.49 -6.04 -23.95
C ILE A 525 1.74 -5.36 -25.11
N GLY A 526 0.51 -5.80 -25.34
CA GLY A 526 -0.39 -5.33 -26.39
C GLY A 526 -1.38 -4.29 -25.86
N GLY A 527 -1.57 -3.17 -26.55
CA GLY A 527 -2.68 -2.26 -26.24
C GLY A 527 -3.56 -2.02 -27.45
N THR A 528 -4.88 -2.02 -27.23
CA THR A 528 -5.84 -1.69 -28.27
C THR A 528 -6.33 -0.26 -28.06
N ILE A 529 -5.90 0.63 -28.95
CA ILE A 529 -6.32 2.03 -28.91
C ILE A 529 -7.50 2.20 -29.85
N ASN A 530 -8.65 2.48 -29.24
CA ASN A 530 -9.87 2.77 -29.96
C ASN A 530 -9.80 4.18 -30.55
N TYR A 531 -9.98 4.31 -31.86
CA TYR A 531 -9.99 5.60 -32.55
C TYR A 531 -11.22 5.74 -33.44
N VAL A 532 -11.54 7.00 -33.75
CA VAL A 532 -12.65 7.36 -34.63
C VAL A 532 -12.10 8.28 -35.73
N PRO A 533 -12.00 7.82 -36.99
CA PRO A 533 -11.67 8.70 -38.10
C PRO A 533 -12.72 9.81 -38.24
N GLY A 534 -12.24 11.02 -38.55
CA GLY A 534 -13.07 12.21 -38.82
C GLY A 534 -13.42 13.04 -37.60
N TRP A 535 -12.93 12.64 -36.43
CA TRP A 535 -13.34 13.25 -35.19
C TRP A 535 -12.97 14.73 -35.04
N ILE A 536 -11.83 15.18 -35.58
CA ILE A 536 -11.36 16.56 -35.37
C ILE A 536 -10.50 17.00 -36.56
N GLN A 537 -10.96 18.01 -37.30
CA GLN A 537 -10.20 18.65 -38.38
C GLN A 537 -9.60 19.99 -37.93
N PHE A 538 -10.18 20.65 -36.93
CA PHE A 538 -9.78 22.00 -36.48
C PHE A 538 -9.75 22.13 -34.96
N ILE A 539 -8.72 22.78 -34.41
CA ILE A 539 -8.61 23.19 -33.00
C ILE A 539 -8.58 24.71 -32.95
N ILE A 540 -9.47 25.32 -32.16
CA ILE A 540 -9.54 26.78 -32.00
C ILE A 540 -8.95 27.18 -30.65
N GLN A 541 -7.81 27.86 -30.64
CA GLN A 541 -7.17 28.39 -29.43
C GLN A 541 -7.74 29.77 -29.08
N LEU A 542 -8.06 30.00 -27.80
CA LEU A 542 -8.58 31.28 -27.34
C LEU A 542 -7.46 32.33 -27.24
N GLY A 543 -7.70 33.50 -27.84
CA GLY A 543 -6.91 34.72 -27.64
C GLY A 543 -7.82 35.91 -27.34
N ALA A 544 -7.33 36.88 -26.54
CA ALA A 544 -8.13 38.03 -26.09
C ALA A 544 -8.44 39.06 -27.20
N THR A 545 -7.76 38.98 -28.34
CA THR A 545 -7.84 39.97 -29.40
C THR A 545 -8.31 39.31 -30.70
N VAL A 546 -9.50 39.70 -31.18
CA VAL A 546 -9.72 39.75 -32.63
C VAL A 546 -9.39 41.18 -33.02
N PRO A 547 -8.26 41.42 -33.70
CA PRO A 547 -7.95 42.76 -34.17
C PRO A 547 -9.02 43.20 -35.16
N VAL A 548 -9.49 44.43 -35.01
CA VAL A 548 -10.40 45.05 -35.96
C VAL A 548 -9.60 45.34 -37.23
N GLY A 549 -9.94 44.70 -38.35
CA GLY A 549 -9.54 45.17 -39.67
C GLY A 549 -8.31 44.58 -40.35
N THR A 550 -7.99 43.28 -40.21
CA THR A 550 -7.04 42.62 -41.13
C THR A 550 -7.53 41.25 -41.56
N GLY A 551 -7.68 41.06 -42.87
CA GLY A 551 -7.71 39.74 -43.47
C GLY A 551 -6.37 39.02 -43.28
N GLY A 552 -6.43 37.73 -42.99
CA GLY A 552 -5.31 36.79 -43.12
C GLY A 552 -4.37 36.69 -41.91
N ASN A 553 -4.31 35.47 -41.36
CA ASN A 553 -3.31 34.92 -40.44
C ASN A 553 -3.21 35.50 -39.02
N CYS A 554 -3.71 34.72 -38.05
CA CYS A 554 -3.32 34.81 -36.65
C CYS A 554 -2.94 33.40 -36.17
N GLY A 555 -1.67 33.04 -36.37
CA GLY A 555 -1.04 31.94 -35.66
C GLY A 555 -0.61 32.40 -34.28
N VAL A 556 -0.93 31.62 -33.26
CA VAL A 556 -0.18 31.61 -32.01
C VAL A 556 0.51 30.25 -31.91
N ASN A 557 1.82 30.31 -31.64
CA ASN A 557 2.83 29.25 -31.73
C ASN A 557 2.37 27.88 -31.17
N PHE A 558 2.08 26.94 -32.08
CA PHE A 558 2.75 25.65 -32.02
C PHE A 558 4.08 25.83 -32.75
N GLY A 559 5.18 25.35 -32.17
CA GLY A 559 6.53 25.53 -32.72
C GLY A 559 6.66 25.10 -34.20
N PRO A 560 7.72 25.55 -34.90
CA PRO A 560 7.83 25.55 -36.36
C PRO A 560 7.80 24.19 -37.07
N ALA A 561 7.66 23.07 -36.35
CA ALA A 561 7.72 21.72 -36.90
C ALA A 561 6.39 21.20 -37.48
N ASN A 562 5.23 21.78 -37.14
CA ASN A 562 3.90 21.22 -37.51
C ASN A 562 2.97 22.20 -38.25
N ALA A 563 3.51 23.30 -38.78
CA ALA A 563 2.73 24.33 -39.48
C ALA A 563 2.27 23.93 -40.91
N SER A 564 2.62 22.73 -41.40
CA SER A 564 2.38 22.31 -42.79
C SER A 564 1.04 21.62 -43.03
N SER A 565 0.29 21.25 -41.98
CA SER A 565 -0.93 20.42 -42.13
C SER A 565 -2.23 21.22 -42.26
N PHE A 566 -2.22 22.51 -41.91
CA PHE A 566 -3.44 23.32 -41.86
C PHE A 566 -3.27 24.53 -42.76
N SER A 567 -4.07 24.59 -43.83
CA SER A 567 -4.08 25.70 -44.75
C SER A 567 -4.45 27.00 -44.01
N GLY A 568 -3.90 28.14 -44.43
CA GLY A 568 -4.19 29.46 -43.82
C GLY A 568 -5.67 29.90 -43.87
N THR A 569 -6.56 29.07 -44.41
CA THR A 569 -8.00 29.33 -44.57
C THR A 569 -8.89 28.64 -43.52
N ASP A 570 -8.30 27.87 -42.61
CA ASP A 570 -9.03 26.89 -41.78
C ASP A 570 -9.14 27.25 -40.29
N TRP A 571 -9.08 28.53 -39.97
CA TRP A 571 -9.15 29.01 -38.59
C TRP A 571 -10.52 29.66 -38.34
N ARG A 572 -11.24 29.16 -37.32
CA ARG A 572 -12.50 29.74 -36.85
C ARG A 572 -12.29 30.39 -35.49
N TYR A 573 -13.09 31.40 -35.13
CA TYR A 573 -12.81 32.26 -33.97
C TYR A 573 -13.65 31.90 -32.75
N ALA A 574 -13.00 31.67 -31.60
CA ALA A 574 -13.62 31.55 -30.30
C ALA A 574 -12.78 32.29 -29.25
N LYS A 575 -13.42 32.86 -28.23
CA LYS A 575 -12.76 33.53 -27.10
C LYS A 575 -13.48 33.29 -25.78
N ARG A 576 -12.81 33.57 -24.66
CA ARG A 576 -13.46 33.63 -23.34
C ARG A 576 -14.04 35.03 -23.16
N ASN A 577 -15.28 35.12 -22.69
CA ASN A 577 -15.87 36.37 -22.29
C ASN A 577 -15.14 36.90 -21.05
N ALA A 578 -14.57 38.11 -21.13
CA ALA A 578 -13.76 38.68 -20.06
C ALA A 578 -14.58 39.00 -18.79
N THR A 579 -15.90 39.18 -18.91
CA THR A 579 -16.79 39.57 -17.82
C THR A 579 -17.46 38.36 -17.17
N THR A 580 -17.94 37.41 -17.97
CA THR A 580 -18.68 36.23 -17.45
C THR A 580 -17.82 34.99 -17.31
N GLY A 581 -16.60 34.99 -17.87
CA GLY A 581 -15.74 33.82 -17.94
C GLY A 581 -16.23 32.72 -18.88
N GLY A 582 -17.42 32.84 -19.48
CA GLY A 582 -18.01 31.84 -20.39
C GLY A 582 -17.39 31.83 -21.79
N LEU A 583 -17.46 30.70 -22.50
CA LEU A 583 -16.98 30.58 -23.88
C LEU A 583 -17.93 31.29 -24.86
N GLN A 584 -17.35 31.98 -25.85
CA GLN A 584 -18.08 32.61 -26.96
C GLN A 584 -17.41 32.26 -28.29
N TYR A 585 -18.21 32.12 -29.34
CA TYR A 585 -17.72 31.93 -30.71
C TYR A 585 -18.18 33.08 -31.60
N TRP A 586 -17.43 33.34 -32.67
CA TRP A 586 -17.83 34.29 -33.70
C TRP A 586 -18.77 33.59 -34.68
N ASN A 587 -20.01 34.08 -34.81
CA ASN A 587 -21.00 33.50 -35.72
C ASN A 587 -20.98 34.14 -37.13
N GLY A 588 -19.90 34.86 -37.45
CA GLY A 588 -19.79 35.66 -38.68
C GLY A 588 -20.19 37.13 -38.52
N THR A 589 -21.00 37.49 -37.51
CA THR A 589 -21.54 38.86 -37.31
C THR A 589 -21.33 39.41 -35.90
N ALA A 590 -21.40 38.56 -34.87
CA ALA A 590 -21.24 38.95 -33.48
C ALA A 590 -20.63 37.80 -32.64
N TRP A 591 -20.05 38.17 -31.50
CA TRP A 591 -19.65 37.21 -30.48
C TRP A 591 -20.89 36.63 -29.80
N THR A 592 -21.12 35.34 -30.00
CA THR A 592 -22.28 34.62 -29.47
C THR A 592 -21.85 33.71 -28.33
N ALA A 593 -22.60 33.70 -27.23
CA ALA A 593 -22.35 32.78 -26.13
C ALA A 593 -22.54 31.33 -26.59
N VAL A 594 -21.61 30.46 -26.20
CA VAL A 594 -21.81 29.02 -26.36
C VAL A 594 -23.04 28.62 -25.52
N PRO A 595 -24.02 27.91 -26.10
CA PRO A 595 -25.21 27.48 -25.35
C PRO A 595 -24.84 26.68 -24.10
N ALA A 596 -25.58 26.89 -23.00
CA ALA A 596 -25.35 26.16 -21.74
C ALA A 596 -25.54 24.64 -21.90
N THR A 597 -26.32 24.21 -22.90
CA THR A 597 -26.48 22.80 -23.28
C THR A 597 -25.24 22.17 -23.91
N TRP A 598 -24.20 22.96 -24.21
CA TRP A 598 -22.92 22.49 -24.77
C TRP A 598 -21.81 22.45 -23.72
N SER A 599 -22.15 22.67 -22.45
CA SER A 599 -21.22 22.61 -21.32
C SER A 599 -21.72 21.62 -20.28
N ASP A 600 -20.80 20.82 -19.73
CA ASP A 600 -21.04 20.03 -18.53
C ASP A 600 -21.07 20.96 -17.29
N PRO A 601 -22.19 21.03 -16.54
CA PRO A 601 -22.28 21.86 -15.34
C PRO A 601 -21.25 21.50 -14.25
N ALA A 602 -20.70 20.28 -14.29
CA ALA A 602 -19.79 19.76 -13.27
C ALA A 602 -18.30 20.03 -13.55
N ASN A 603 -17.92 20.60 -14.71
CA ASN A 603 -16.52 20.72 -15.12
C ASN A 603 -16.21 22.08 -15.78
N VAL A 604 -15.91 23.10 -14.96
CA VAL A 604 -15.69 24.49 -15.42
C VAL A 604 -14.27 24.74 -15.95
N LEU A 605 -13.40 23.71 -15.97
CA LEU A 605 -12.01 23.85 -16.38
C LEU A 605 -11.63 22.75 -17.40
N LEU A 606 -11.48 23.18 -18.67
CA LEU A 606 -10.57 22.64 -19.69
C LEU A 606 -11.05 21.55 -20.68
N TYR A 607 -12.30 21.10 -20.70
CA TYR A 607 -12.71 20.14 -21.74
C TYR A 607 -12.98 20.80 -23.10
N PRO A 608 -12.38 20.30 -24.21
CA PRO A 608 -12.73 20.75 -25.56
C PRO A 608 -14.19 20.41 -25.85
N ILE A 609 -14.96 21.32 -26.45
CA ILE A 609 -16.29 21.03 -26.99
C ILE A 609 -16.09 20.50 -28.42
N ALA A 610 -16.25 19.19 -28.59
CA ALA A 610 -16.24 18.58 -29.92
C ALA A 610 -17.62 18.73 -30.58
N ILE A 611 -17.62 19.18 -31.83
CA ILE A 611 -18.79 19.29 -32.69
C ILE A 611 -18.48 18.52 -33.97
N TRP A 612 -19.32 17.60 -34.41
CA TRP A 612 -19.09 16.83 -35.63
C TRP A 612 -20.36 16.62 -36.43
N VAL A 613 -20.24 16.28 -37.71
CA VAL A 613 -21.38 15.90 -38.55
C VAL A 613 -21.56 14.39 -38.47
N GLU A 614 -22.74 13.92 -38.12
CA GLU A 614 -23.09 12.51 -38.13
C GLU A 614 -24.41 12.34 -38.86
N GLY A 615 -24.41 11.59 -39.97
CA GLY A 615 -25.58 11.46 -40.84
C GLY A 615 -26.14 12.80 -41.34
N GLY A 616 -25.27 13.78 -41.65
CA GLY A 616 -25.67 15.12 -42.10
C GLY A 616 -26.14 16.07 -40.99
N THR A 617 -26.19 15.62 -39.73
CA THR A 617 -26.61 16.43 -38.58
C THR A 617 -25.41 16.78 -37.71
N SER A 618 -25.27 18.04 -37.30
CA SER A 618 -24.27 18.44 -36.32
C SER A 618 -24.61 17.90 -34.93
N ARG A 619 -23.64 17.21 -34.33
CA ARG A 619 -23.66 16.62 -32.99
C ARG A 619 -22.61 17.32 -32.16
N THR A 620 -22.88 17.55 -30.88
CA THR A 620 -21.86 17.91 -29.90
C THR A 620 -21.65 16.75 -28.95
N GLN A 621 -20.54 16.76 -28.20
CA GLN A 621 -20.29 15.74 -27.17
C GLN A 621 -21.32 15.71 -26.03
N PHE A 622 -22.17 16.74 -25.92
CA PHE A 622 -23.18 16.88 -24.87
C PHE A 622 -24.62 16.89 -25.40
N GLY A 623 -24.83 16.70 -26.70
CA GLY A 623 -26.19 16.58 -27.27
C GLY A 623 -26.31 16.94 -28.75
N THR A 624 -27.55 16.94 -29.24
CA THR A 624 -27.89 17.33 -30.61
C THR A 624 -28.10 18.83 -30.68
N THR A 625 -27.10 19.57 -31.17
CA THR A 625 -27.30 20.97 -31.46
C THR A 625 -26.46 21.39 -32.65
N ALA A 626 -27.04 22.24 -33.50
CA ALA A 626 -26.37 22.68 -34.71
C ALA A 626 -25.31 23.74 -34.42
N TRP A 627 -24.10 23.55 -34.97
CA TRP A 627 -23.21 24.68 -35.18
C TRP A 627 -23.86 25.58 -36.24
N PRO A 628 -23.83 26.91 -36.07
CA PRO A 628 -24.56 27.82 -36.95
C PRO A 628 -24.00 27.90 -38.37
N GLU A 629 -22.79 27.38 -38.62
CA GLU A 629 -22.18 27.33 -39.96
C GLU A 629 -21.97 25.88 -40.44
N ALA A 630 -22.02 25.66 -41.76
CA ALA A 630 -21.76 24.35 -42.35
C ALA A 630 -20.27 23.97 -42.24
N ILE A 631 -19.99 22.70 -41.88
CA ILE A 631 -18.64 22.17 -41.77
C ILE A 631 -18.16 21.69 -43.18
N PRO A 632 -17.11 22.30 -43.79
CA PRO A 632 -16.65 22.04 -45.18
C PRO A 632 -16.30 20.58 -45.48
N ALA A 633 -16.37 20.06 -46.72
CA ALA A 633 -16.09 18.65 -47.12
C ALA A 633 -14.70 18.08 -46.72
N TRP A 634 -14.59 16.77 -46.46
CA TRP A 634 -13.33 16.06 -46.17
C TRP A 634 -12.85 15.39 -47.47
N GLY A 635 -11.57 15.52 -47.83
CA GLY A 635 -10.98 15.05 -49.08
C GLY A 635 -10.20 13.72 -48.96
N ALA A 636 -9.95 13.08 -50.11
CA ALA A 636 -9.28 11.77 -50.19
C ALA A 636 -7.81 11.78 -49.72
N THR A 637 -7.13 12.93 -49.77
CA THR A 637 -5.76 13.14 -49.26
C THR A 637 -5.63 12.93 -47.75
N GLU A 638 -6.73 13.01 -47.01
CA GLU A 638 -6.70 12.96 -45.55
C GLU A 638 -6.93 11.54 -44.97
N ASN A 639 -7.47 10.60 -45.76
CA ASN A 639 -7.44 9.17 -45.40
C ASN A 639 -6.00 8.63 -45.41
N THR A 640 -5.18 9.08 -46.37
CA THR A 640 -3.74 8.78 -46.40
C THR A 640 -3.04 9.37 -45.18
N LEU A 641 -3.42 10.60 -44.76
CA LEU A 641 -2.91 11.21 -43.54
C LEU A 641 -3.24 10.35 -42.31
N ALA A 642 -4.46 9.82 -42.18
CA ALA A 642 -4.81 8.91 -41.10
C ALA A 642 -3.94 7.65 -41.08
N THR A 643 -3.73 6.99 -42.23
CA THR A 643 -2.86 5.82 -42.31
C THR A 643 -1.41 6.14 -41.94
N THR A 644 -0.86 7.25 -42.44
CA THR A 644 0.50 7.68 -42.11
C THR A 644 0.63 8.04 -40.63
N THR A 645 -0.32 8.78 -40.06
CA THR A 645 -0.35 9.16 -38.64
C THR A 645 -0.41 7.93 -37.74
N LEU A 646 -1.29 6.96 -38.01
CA LEU A 646 -1.39 5.72 -37.24
C LEU A 646 -0.12 4.88 -37.33
N ALA A 647 0.52 4.84 -38.50
CA ALA A 647 1.81 4.17 -38.66
C ALA A 647 2.91 4.87 -37.84
N THR A 648 3.01 6.21 -37.92
CA THR A 648 3.95 6.99 -37.12
C THR A 648 3.71 6.82 -35.61
N TRP A 649 2.45 6.84 -35.17
CA TRP A 649 2.09 6.63 -33.77
C TRP A 649 2.48 5.23 -33.30
N THR A 650 2.20 4.20 -34.11
CA THR A 650 2.64 2.82 -33.84
C THR A 650 4.15 2.74 -33.70
N THR A 651 4.90 3.34 -34.62
CA THR A 651 6.37 3.38 -34.56
C THR A 651 6.86 4.08 -33.31
N ASN A 652 6.30 5.24 -32.97
CA ASN A 652 6.69 6.01 -31.78
C ASN A 652 6.40 5.24 -30.50
N ILE A 653 5.20 4.66 -30.35
CA ILE A 653 4.83 3.86 -29.18
C ILE A 653 5.80 2.68 -29.02
N ASN A 654 6.05 1.93 -30.10
CA ASN A 654 6.94 0.78 -30.04
C ASN A 654 8.38 1.20 -29.68
N ALA A 655 8.92 2.27 -30.26
CA ALA A 655 10.26 2.78 -29.96
C ALA A 655 10.40 3.31 -28.53
N THR A 656 9.33 3.89 -28.00
CA THR A 656 9.29 4.49 -26.67
C THR A 656 9.10 3.46 -25.55
N TRP A 657 8.39 2.36 -25.78
CA TRP A 657 8.06 1.39 -24.73
C TRP A 657 8.74 0.02 -24.84
N THR A 658 9.19 -0.40 -26.03
CA THR A 658 9.88 -1.69 -26.22
C THR A 658 11.29 -1.65 -25.65
N ASN A 659 11.71 -2.73 -24.98
CA ASN A 659 13.05 -2.92 -24.43
C ASN A 659 13.52 -1.71 -23.60
N LYS A 660 12.64 -1.17 -22.73
CA LYS A 660 13.03 -0.14 -21.76
C LYS A 660 13.42 -0.72 -20.41
N PHE A 661 12.90 -1.90 -20.09
CA PHE A 661 13.23 -2.68 -18.91
C PHE A 661 12.87 -4.15 -19.18
N ASP A 662 13.48 -5.06 -18.44
CA ASP A 662 13.04 -6.46 -18.40
C ASP A 662 12.23 -6.70 -17.12
N LEU A 663 11.38 -7.71 -17.09
CA LEU A 663 10.68 -8.14 -15.87
C LEU A 663 11.50 -9.28 -15.24
N LYS A 664 11.96 -9.13 -14.00
CA LYS A 664 12.66 -10.20 -13.27
C LYS A 664 11.83 -10.61 -12.06
N ARG A 665 11.74 -11.92 -11.82
CA ARG A 665 11.12 -12.45 -10.60
C ARG A 665 11.91 -11.99 -9.36
N ARG A 666 11.24 -11.30 -8.43
CA ARG A 666 11.87 -10.73 -7.22
C ARG A 666 12.47 -11.82 -6.33
N GLU A 667 11.79 -12.95 -6.19
CA GLU A 667 12.22 -14.07 -5.35
C GLU A 667 13.34 -14.92 -5.99
N CYS A 668 13.83 -14.55 -7.18
CA CYS A 668 14.92 -15.24 -7.85
C CYS A 668 16.25 -14.99 -7.12
N ARG A 669 16.78 -16.03 -6.46
CA ARG A 669 18.07 -16.06 -5.76
C ARG A 669 19.27 -16.13 -6.71
N SER A 670 19.02 -16.10 -8.03
CA SER A 670 20.04 -16.19 -9.07
C SER A 670 20.75 -14.87 -9.33
N THR A 671 22.08 -14.94 -9.27
CA THR A 671 22.99 -13.87 -9.68
C THR A 671 23.16 -13.80 -11.19
N ASP A 672 22.74 -14.84 -11.92
CA ASP A 672 22.70 -14.81 -13.38
C ASP A 672 21.67 -13.79 -13.88
N ALA A 673 22.12 -12.90 -14.76
CA ALA A 673 21.29 -11.84 -15.30
C ALA A 673 20.10 -12.38 -16.11
N GLN A 674 20.21 -13.55 -16.74
CA GLN A 674 19.22 -14.13 -17.63
C GLN A 674 18.14 -14.95 -16.90
N CYS A 675 18.36 -15.27 -15.62
CA CYS A 675 17.47 -16.16 -14.87
C CYS A 675 16.17 -15.49 -14.43
N CYS A 676 15.04 -16.16 -14.67
CA CYS A 676 13.68 -15.69 -14.36
C CYS A 676 13.37 -14.29 -14.90
N ARG A 677 13.95 -13.95 -16.05
CA ARG A 677 13.88 -12.64 -16.70
C ARG A 677 13.04 -12.73 -17.98
N TYR A 678 12.17 -11.75 -18.20
CA TYR A 678 11.34 -11.61 -19.38
C TYR A 678 11.64 -10.30 -20.09
N LYS A 679 12.03 -10.37 -21.35
CA LYS A 679 12.26 -9.19 -22.20
C LYS A 679 10.94 -8.53 -22.52
N THR A 680 10.82 -7.21 -22.33
CA THR A 680 9.56 -6.52 -22.62
C THR A 680 9.52 -6.00 -24.05
N LYS A 681 8.39 -6.23 -24.71
CA LYS A 681 8.12 -5.71 -26.04
C LYS A 681 6.73 -5.14 -26.05
N CYS A 682 6.58 -3.92 -26.56
CA CYS A 682 5.27 -3.28 -26.65
C CYS A 682 4.78 -3.31 -28.09
N ALA A 683 3.49 -3.54 -28.26
CA ALA A 683 2.80 -3.45 -29.52
C ALA A 683 1.46 -2.75 -29.31
N VAL A 684 1.13 -1.83 -30.21
CA VAL A 684 -0.17 -1.17 -30.22
C VAL A 684 -0.94 -1.61 -31.46
N THR A 685 -2.24 -1.85 -31.28
CA THR A 685 -3.19 -2.02 -32.37
C THR A 685 -4.20 -0.89 -32.30
N PHE A 686 -4.44 -0.23 -33.43
CA PHE A 686 -5.48 0.79 -33.54
C PHE A 686 -6.77 0.16 -34.04
N ASN A 687 -7.80 0.20 -33.21
CA ASN A 687 -9.11 -0.33 -33.54
C ASN A 687 -10.07 0.82 -33.86
N GLN A 688 -10.64 0.81 -35.05
CA GLN A 688 -11.60 1.82 -35.46
C GLN A 688 -12.97 1.51 -34.85
N VAL A 689 -13.45 2.32 -33.89
CA VAL A 689 -14.71 2.02 -33.16
C VAL A 689 -15.94 2.73 -33.71
N ALA A 690 -15.77 3.78 -34.50
CA ALA A 690 -16.87 4.47 -35.17
C ALA A 690 -16.36 5.20 -36.40
N VAL A 691 -17.27 5.70 -37.23
CA VAL A 691 -16.97 6.71 -38.26
C VAL A 691 -17.80 7.92 -37.91
N LYS A 692 -17.16 9.01 -37.49
CA LYS A 692 -17.82 10.30 -37.37
C LYS A 692 -17.53 11.09 -38.63
N GLY A 693 -18.52 11.82 -39.13
CA GLY A 693 -18.24 12.85 -40.12
C GLY A 693 -17.48 14.00 -39.46
N LYS A 694 -17.13 14.99 -40.27
CA LYS A 694 -16.17 16.03 -39.91
C LYS A 694 -16.53 16.81 -38.66
N GLY A 695 -15.52 17.20 -37.88
CA GLY A 695 -15.72 17.97 -36.66
C GLY A 695 -14.72 19.07 -36.37
N ILE A 696 -15.15 19.98 -35.48
CA ILE A 696 -14.46 21.13 -34.93
C ILE A 696 -14.34 20.94 -33.43
N VAL A 697 -13.20 21.30 -32.84
CA VAL A 697 -13.01 21.37 -31.39
C VAL A 697 -12.80 22.80 -30.94
N LEU A 698 -13.63 23.24 -29.99
CA LEU A 698 -13.49 24.50 -29.27
C LEU A 698 -12.84 24.23 -27.91
N ALA A 699 -11.64 24.75 -27.66
CA ALA A 699 -10.95 24.52 -26.39
C ALA A 699 -10.52 25.84 -25.76
N ALA A 700 -10.60 25.91 -24.43
CA ALA A 700 -10.27 27.15 -23.72
C ALA A 700 -8.76 27.47 -23.64
N ASN A 701 -7.91 26.52 -24.07
CA ASN A 701 -6.44 26.51 -24.14
C ASN A 701 -6.02 25.30 -25.01
N ASN A 702 -4.73 24.92 -25.05
CA ASN A 702 -4.24 23.70 -25.74
C ASN A 702 -5.21 22.52 -25.55
N ALA A 703 -5.93 22.15 -26.60
CA ALA A 703 -6.82 21.00 -26.56
C ALA A 703 -5.97 19.77 -26.24
N ARG A 704 -6.17 19.20 -25.06
CA ARG A 704 -5.63 17.89 -24.72
C ARG A 704 -6.72 16.88 -25.04
N SER A 705 -6.43 15.99 -25.98
CA SER A 705 -7.10 14.71 -26.05
C SER A 705 -6.93 14.04 -24.69
N ASN A 706 -8.02 13.69 -24.02
CA ASN A 706 -7.94 12.67 -22.98
C ASN A 706 -7.77 11.30 -23.66
N ALA A 707 -7.39 10.26 -22.92
CA ALA A 707 -7.29 8.89 -23.44
C ALA A 707 -8.60 8.38 -24.09
N GLY A 708 -9.73 9.03 -23.78
CA GLY A 708 -11.03 8.78 -24.41
C GLY A 708 -11.25 9.54 -25.72
N ALA A 709 -10.36 10.47 -26.13
CA ALA A 709 -10.54 11.35 -27.29
C ALA A 709 -9.35 11.67 -28.21
N TRP A 710 -8.83 10.65 -28.88
CA TRP A 710 -7.69 10.71 -29.79
C TRP A 710 -8.00 11.40 -31.13
N SER A 711 -7.36 12.55 -31.37
CA SER A 711 -7.49 13.29 -32.64
C SER A 711 -6.41 12.88 -33.64
N LEU A 712 -6.79 12.40 -34.82
CA LEU A 712 -5.84 12.05 -35.90
C LEU A 712 -5.08 13.25 -36.48
N GLY A 713 -5.47 14.47 -36.11
CA GLY A 713 -4.79 15.71 -36.50
C GLY A 713 -3.63 16.12 -35.58
N ASP A 714 -3.38 15.40 -34.49
CA ASP A 714 -2.27 15.71 -33.59
C ASP A 714 -0.95 15.15 -34.10
N THR A 715 -0.01 16.05 -34.33
CA THR A 715 1.29 15.78 -34.94
C THR A 715 2.43 15.80 -33.91
N ARG A 716 2.13 15.93 -32.61
CA ARG A 716 3.14 15.89 -31.55
C ARG A 716 3.66 14.46 -31.36
N ALA A 717 4.92 14.23 -31.72
CA ALA A 717 5.53 12.90 -31.67
C ALA A 717 5.46 12.21 -30.28
N GLY A 718 5.48 12.98 -29.19
CA GLY A 718 5.43 12.48 -27.82
C GLY A 718 4.04 12.19 -27.25
N MET A 719 2.96 12.58 -27.93
CA MET A 719 1.59 12.39 -27.41
C MET A 719 1.10 10.93 -27.52
N PRO A 720 1.28 10.19 -28.63
CA PRO A 720 0.82 8.80 -28.71
C PRO A 720 1.49 7.86 -27.68
N PRO A 721 2.82 7.93 -27.45
CA PRO A 721 3.45 7.16 -26.39
C PRO A 721 2.98 7.55 -24.98
N HIS A 722 2.60 8.82 -24.78
CA HIS A 722 2.07 9.33 -23.51
C HIS A 722 0.75 8.65 -23.15
N GLU A 723 -0.20 8.74 -24.07
CA GLU A 723 -1.54 8.19 -23.89
C GLU A 723 -1.51 6.65 -23.83
N PHE A 724 -0.60 6.01 -24.58
CA PHE A 724 -0.34 4.58 -24.42
C PHE A 724 0.20 4.25 -23.02
N GLY A 725 1.03 5.10 -22.42
CA GLY A 725 1.45 4.98 -21.03
C GLY A 725 0.28 4.93 -20.05
N HIS A 726 -0.76 5.77 -20.25
CA HIS A 726 -1.98 5.70 -19.44
C HIS A 726 -2.72 4.37 -19.61
N HIS A 727 -2.75 3.83 -20.83
CA HIS A 727 -3.34 2.53 -21.11
C HIS A 727 -2.63 1.38 -20.36
N LEU A 728 -1.32 1.50 -20.16
CA LEU A 728 -0.51 0.59 -19.34
C LEU A 728 -0.67 0.82 -17.83
N GLY A 729 -1.41 1.84 -17.41
CA GLY A 729 -1.69 2.14 -16.02
C GLY A 729 -0.83 3.24 -15.41
N ASN A 730 -0.08 3.99 -16.23
CA ASN A 730 0.80 5.03 -15.71
C ASN A 730 -0.01 6.30 -15.40
N PRO A 731 0.24 6.94 -14.24
CA PRO A 731 -0.43 8.18 -13.86
C PRO A 731 -0.02 9.35 -14.76
N ASP A 732 -0.75 10.46 -14.66
CA ASP A 732 -0.45 11.66 -15.43
C ASP A 732 0.88 12.31 -15.00
N GLU A 733 1.78 12.52 -15.96
CA GLU A 733 3.14 13.03 -15.74
C GLU A 733 3.25 14.53 -16.10
N TYR A 734 2.25 15.36 -15.81
CA TYR A 734 2.38 16.82 -15.95
C TYR A 734 2.19 17.56 -14.62
N ALA A 735 2.75 18.77 -14.55
CA ALA A 735 2.54 19.66 -13.41
C ALA A 735 1.05 19.96 -13.26
N GLY A 736 0.46 19.56 -12.13
CA GLY A 736 -0.97 19.72 -11.84
C GLY A 736 -1.89 18.59 -12.34
N GLY A 737 -1.34 17.46 -12.79
CA GLY A 737 -2.12 16.26 -13.12
C GLY A 737 -2.96 15.78 -11.91
N VAL A 738 -4.27 15.68 -12.08
CA VAL A 738 -5.19 15.26 -11.02
C VAL A 738 -5.16 13.73 -10.92
N GLY A 739 -4.33 13.20 -10.02
CA GLY A 739 -4.27 11.75 -9.78
C GLY A 739 -2.89 11.24 -9.39
N ILE A 740 -2.28 11.85 -8.38
CA ILE A 740 -1.10 11.26 -7.73
C ILE A 740 -1.60 10.09 -6.88
N ASP A 741 -1.69 8.89 -7.46
CA ASP A 741 -1.78 7.68 -6.66
C ASP A 741 -0.44 7.55 -5.92
N ALA A 742 -0.43 7.98 -4.67
CA ALA A 742 0.78 7.99 -3.85
C ALA A 742 1.34 6.57 -3.67
N SER A 743 0.52 5.51 -3.77
CA SER A 743 0.97 4.12 -3.60
C SER A 743 1.84 3.62 -4.76
N VAL A 744 1.70 4.24 -5.93
CA VAL A 744 2.42 3.88 -7.16
C VAL A 744 3.60 4.84 -7.43
N ASN A 745 3.55 6.06 -6.88
CA ASN A 745 4.51 7.15 -7.10
C ASN A 745 5.52 7.36 -5.95
N THR A 746 5.71 6.40 -5.03
CA THR A 746 6.71 6.49 -3.95
C THR A 746 8.16 6.25 -4.40
N ASP A 747 8.43 6.26 -5.70
CA ASP A 747 9.71 5.90 -6.33
C ASP A 747 10.61 7.13 -6.60
N GLY A 748 10.38 8.23 -5.87
CA GLY A 748 11.15 9.47 -5.99
C GLY A 748 10.87 10.26 -7.27
N ALA A 749 9.85 9.87 -8.04
CA ALA A 749 9.54 10.52 -9.30
C ALA A 749 8.79 11.85 -9.08
N THR A 750 9.24 12.91 -9.75
CA THR A 750 8.67 14.26 -9.54
C THR A 750 7.31 14.37 -10.23
N ALA A 751 6.40 15.18 -9.67
CA ALA A 751 5.16 15.56 -10.33
C ALA A 751 5.49 16.45 -11.54
N GLY A 752 5.10 16.04 -12.74
CA GLY A 752 5.58 16.66 -13.98
C GLY A 752 6.29 15.67 -14.90
N ILE A 753 6.69 16.15 -16.08
CA ILE A 753 7.40 15.33 -17.06
C ILE A 753 8.79 15.14 -16.48
N ASP A 754 9.00 14.00 -15.87
CA ASP A 754 10.24 13.64 -15.21
C ASP A 754 11.30 13.31 -16.29
N PRO A 755 12.47 13.96 -16.30
CA PRO A 755 13.50 13.70 -17.31
C PRO A 755 13.93 12.23 -17.40
N ASN A 756 13.77 11.48 -16.31
CA ASN A 756 14.07 10.05 -16.21
C ASN A 756 12.83 9.16 -16.42
N SER A 757 11.73 9.69 -16.96
CA SER A 757 10.60 8.90 -17.42
C SER A 757 10.72 8.56 -18.91
N ILE A 758 9.93 7.56 -19.30
CA ILE A 758 9.71 7.24 -20.72
C ILE A 758 9.25 8.48 -21.52
N MET A 759 8.53 9.41 -20.87
CA MET A 759 7.99 10.62 -21.49
C MET A 759 8.93 11.83 -21.46
N GLY A 760 9.98 11.81 -20.64
CA GLY A 760 10.85 12.97 -20.39
C GLY A 760 12.24 12.95 -21.01
N SER A 761 12.62 11.89 -21.75
CA SER A 761 13.77 11.74 -22.69
C SER A 761 14.41 10.34 -22.67
N GLY A 762 13.69 9.33 -22.17
CA GLY A 762 14.15 7.94 -22.11
C GLY A 762 14.21 7.47 -20.66
N LEU A 763 13.75 6.25 -20.40
CA LEU A 763 13.76 5.65 -19.06
C LEU A 763 15.18 5.33 -18.62
N SER A 764 15.93 6.35 -18.21
CA SER A 764 17.28 6.22 -17.65
C SER A 764 17.28 5.52 -16.29
N THR A 765 16.14 5.54 -15.60
CA THR A 765 15.92 4.85 -14.33
C THR A 765 14.54 4.21 -14.32
N VAL A 766 14.47 2.94 -13.95
CA VAL A 766 13.21 2.19 -13.89
C VAL A 766 12.42 2.61 -12.65
N LYS A 767 11.26 3.23 -12.87
CA LYS A 767 10.41 3.79 -11.80
C LYS A 767 9.13 2.98 -11.65
N ARG A 768 8.75 2.67 -10.42
CA ARG A 768 7.58 1.84 -10.06
C ARG A 768 6.33 2.24 -10.84
N ARG A 769 6.10 3.54 -11.01
CA ARG A 769 4.93 4.05 -11.75
C ARG A 769 4.88 3.69 -13.24
N HIS A 770 5.96 3.19 -13.84
CA HIS A 770 6.01 2.80 -15.25
C HIS A 770 5.82 1.30 -15.52
N TYR A 771 5.94 0.47 -14.49
CA TYR A 771 5.93 -0.99 -14.65
C TYR A 771 5.00 -1.71 -13.67
N ASN A 772 4.47 -1.03 -12.65
CA ASN A 772 3.71 -1.66 -11.57
C ASN A 772 2.55 -2.52 -12.09
N THR A 773 1.71 -1.97 -12.97
CA THR A 773 0.57 -2.74 -13.52
C THR A 773 1.04 -3.90 -14.39
N ILE A 774 2.13 -3.75 -15.16
CA ILE A 774 2.71 -4.82 -15.97
C ILE A 774 3.18 -5.98 -15.06
N CYS A 775 3.87 -5.68 -13.96
CA CYS A 775 4.28 -6.68 -12.97
C CYS A 775 3.09 -7.36 -12.28
N LEU A 776 2.06 -6.60 -11.90
CA LEU A 776 0.84 -7.13 -11.28
C LEU A 776 0.09 -8.06 -12.24
N HIS A 777 0.04 -7.70 -13.53
CA HIS A 777 -0.59 -8.53 -14.54
C HIS A 777 0.20 -9.80 -14.82
N LEU A 778 1.53 -9.73 -14.95
CA LEU A 778 2.38 -10.91 -15.09
C LEU A 778 2.21 -11.87 -13.88
N LYS A 779 2.16 -11.33 -12.66
CA LYS A 779 1.85 -12.10 -11.45
C LYS A 779 0.49 -12.79 -11.55
N ALA A 780 -0.55 -12.08 -11.98
CA ALA A 780 -1.88 -12.64 -12.16
C ALA A 780 -1.90 -13.75 -13.22
N MET A 781 -1.19 -13.58 -14.34
CA MET A 781 -1.06 -14.59 -15.39
C MET A 781 -0.41 -15.88 -14.88
N VAL A 782 0.73 -15.75 -14.18
CA VAL A 782 1.43 -16.90 -13.60
C VAL A 782 0.59 -17.60 -12.53
N SER A 783 -0.10 -16.83 -11.70
CA SER A 783 -1.01 -17.35 -10.69
C SER A 783 -2.19 -18.09 -11.30
N THR A 784 -2.76 -17.57 -12.39
CA THR A 784 -3.91 -18.19 -13.06
C THR A 784 -3.51 -19.47 -13.78
N GLN A 785 -2.38 -19.46 -14.50
CA GLN A 785 -1.98 -20.59 -15.35
C GLN A 785 -1.27 -21.71 -14.57
N PHE A 786 -0.56 -21.37 -13.48
CA PHE A 786 0.27 -22.33 -12.75
C PHE A 786 -0.05 -22.43 -11.24
N ALA A 787 -1.04 -21.69 -10.73
CA ALA A 787 -1.36 -21.63 -9.29
C ALA A 787 -0.16 -21.20 -8.41
N ARG A 788 0.72 -20.35 -8.94
CA ARG A 788 1.91 -19.80 -8.24
C ARG A 788 1.84 -18.28 -8.15
N SER A 789 2.17 -17.73 -6.98
CA SER A 789 2.19 -16.29 -6.76
C SER A 789 3.62 -15.81 -6.56
N TYR A 790 4.23 -15.26 -7.62
CA TYR A 790 5.54 -14.61 -7.56
C TYR A 790 5.39 -13.10 -7.73
N ASN A 791 6.32 -12.32 -7.17
CA ASN A 791 6.39 -10.90 -7.43
C ASN A 791 7.45 -10.64 -8.52
N TYR A 792 7.23 -9.58 -9.29
CA TYR A 792 8.10 -9.20 -10.38
C TYR A 792 8.52 -7.75 -10.21
N ASP A 793 9.78 -7.48 -10.51
CA ASP A 793 10.35 -6.14 -10.59
C ASP A 793 10.81 -5.86 -12.01
N ALA A 794 10.71 -4.62 -12.43
CA ALA A 794 11.37 -4.19 -13.64
C ALA A 794 12.85 -3.93 -13.34
N VAL A 795 13.72 -4.44 -14.21
CA VAL A 795 15.18 -4.33 -14.10
C VAL A 795 15.78 -3.76 -15.40
N PRO A 796 16.98 -3.17 -15.37
CA PRO A 796 17.64 -2.71 -16.58
C PRO A 796 17.78 -3.83 -17.62
N VAL A 797 17.60 -3.52 -18.90
CA VAL A 797 17.67 -4.48 -20.00
C VAL A 797 19.02 -5.21 -20.01
N ALA A 798 19.00 -6.54 -20.17
CA ALA A 798 20.20 -7.40 -20.13
C ALA A 798 21.06 -7.29 -21.39
#